data_AF-A0A0C9ZC11-F1
#
_entry.id   AF-A0A0C9ZC11-F1
#
_cell.length_a   1.000
_cell.length_b   1.000
_cell.length_c   1.000
_cell.angle_alpha   90.00
_cell.angle_beta   90.00
_cell.angle_gamma   90.00
#
_symmetry.space_group_name_H-M   'P 1'
#
loop_
_entity.id
_entity.type
_entity.pdbx_description
1 polymer ?
#
loop_
_entity_poly.entity_id
_entity_poly.type
_entity_poly.pdbx_seq_one_letter_code
_entity_poly.pdbx_strand_id
1 'polypeptide(L)'
;MADITIQKRPHNEAVVTHRKFFKKTARGKVIKIIRERYLRDDIYCGIVGCRLCADGTTAVLPTSGDMTHRDFPYGHYILPDTNIFLTQMDLFESNEFMFPIILLQTVMEEVRHRSLPLYNRLKALVKSEDKQVWVFYNEFRRETTVIREEDETPNDRNDRSIREGAKWYNTHLHLVRSPIRGQKPPQVVLLTEDAGNREKALSANIPCMSARKYIERTQKPAPLLDLLAAAVSEEIEPTKATGARAVLYAEHLPTTALLAGVNAGQLHQGHFNANSYNYLEGTVLVPTFTKPVLLVGRENMNRAVHGDVVAVEVFPKSEWKSPGDEVVDAESMLKNDDVESGDENDENDTNDTLLQARESRAVRESAQAPTEKQPTGRVVGIVKRNWRAYVCHIDASSLTSTSTSSLSLQTIFASPISRLLPRIRIRTRQAPSLVGQKILVTPDRWDRTSRYPDGHFVRALGKVESKEAEQESLLLEFDVPYRPFGKAILDCLPVEGDAWVVPPKNDGDPVWKDREDLRDLVVCSIDPPGCQDIDDALHARRLQNGNIEAGVHIADVSHFVYPDTPMDAEAASRGTTVYLADKRVDMLPSLLGTNLCSLRAGIERLAFSVIWELTEDANIVNVRFTKSVISSKAAFEYSEAQMRLDDSTLTDPLTVSIRLLNSLAKKLKAKRMAAGALDLASPEVRINLASPESSDPLVAPSSLPGASTLSGSKDERKGETIGVMQKALLATNSLVEEFMLLANISVAMRINETFPQTAVLRRHVAPPKTNFDNLQDMLMKRKGLTLDVSDSGALAASLDKCVDPQTPAFNTLVRIMATRCMTSAEYFCAGSVSRDTFRHYGLATPIYTHFTSPIRRYADVLAHRQLAATIAHTPLHPSLHSKAHVERIMDVLNRRHRMAQMAGRASVEFYVGLALRERGEGLAKAGNIGGVVEEAFVIRTFRNGLGVFVFELGLEGLVMFKQDVQFDAENYTVTLPSPTAGGEVTVALFDKVKVRIGVEKDKNTQRGRVKMTLVSPVDSSGL
;
A
#
# COMPACT_ATOMS: atom_id res chain seq x y z
N MET A 1 -19.87 9.92 41.08
CA MET A 1 -18.47 10.38 41.24
C MET A 1 -17.91 9.64 42.43
N ALA A 2 -16.97 8.72 42.24
CA ALA A 2 -16.23 8.16 43.36
C ALA A 2 -15.24 9.23 43.84
N ASP A 3 -15.22 9.54 45.14
CA ASP A 3 -14.26 10.47 45.72
C ASP A 3 -12.84 9.95 45.52
N ILE A 4 -12.14 10.50 44.52
CA ILE A 4 -10.72 10.22 44.30
C ILE A 4 -9.95 10.88 45.44
N THR A 5 -9.70 10.13 46.50
CA THR A 5 -8.90 10.60 47.64
C THR A 5 -7.42 10.51 47.28
N ILE A 6 -6.88 11.57 46.68
CA ILE A 6 -5.43 11.71 46.44
C ILE A 6 -4.78 12.13 47.76
N GLN A 7 -4.42 11.16 48.61
CA GLN A 7 -3.63 11.45 49.81
C GLN A 7 -2.19 11.79 49.42
N LYS A 8 -1.73 13.03 49.70
CA LYS A 8 -0.29 13.34 49.69
C LYS A 8 0.36 12.62 50.87
N ARG A 9 1.23 11.66 50.56
CA ARG A 9 1.83 10.74 51.54
C ARG A 9 3.12 11.29 52.16
N PRO A 10 3.46 10.84 53.38
CA PRO A 10 4.64 11.31 54.10
C PRO A 10 5.97 11.02 53.36
N HIS A 11 7.00 11.83 53.66
CA HIS A 11 8.28 11.85 52.93
C HIS A 11 9.06 10.52 52.97
N ASN A 12 8.77 9.66 53.95
CA ASN A 12 9.34 8.31 54.10
C ASN A 12 8.91 7.31 53.00
N GLU A 13 7.81 7.56 52.28
CA GLU A 13 7.37 6.73 51.13
C GLU A 13 7.95 7.21 49.78
N ALA A 14 8.82 8.23 49.78
CA ALA A 14 9.40 8.85 48.56
C ALA A 14 10.15 7.88 47.64
N VAL A 15 10.63 6.74 48.16
CA VAL A 15 11.33 5.71 47.38
C VAL A 15 10.38 4.99 46.42
N VAL A 16 9.09 4.84 46.81
CA VAL A 16 8.07 4.17 45.99
C VAL A 16 7.31 5.16 45.10
N THR A 17 7.16 6.41 45.56
CA THR A 17 6.39 7.45 44.87
C THR A 17 7.20 8.31 43.92
N HIS A 18 8.54 8.22 43.87
CA HIS A 18 9.37 8.93 42.90
C HIS A 18 10.12 7.99 41.96
N ARG A 19 9.88 8.10 40.65
CA ARG A 19 10.67 7.41 39.60
C ARG A 19 11.85 8.29 39.20
N LYS A 20 13.07 7.83 39.48
CA LYS A 20 14.32 8.51 39.12
C LYS A 20 14.99 7.79 37.96
N PHE A 21 15.37 8.51 36.90
CA PHE A 21 16.15 7.95 35.80
C PHE A 21 16.99 9.01 35.10
N PHE A 22 18.07 8.58 34.46
CA PHE A 22 18.92 9.45 33.64
C PHE A 22 18.49 9.33 32.17
N LYS A 23 18.30 10.47 31.50
CA LYS A 23 17.98 10.53 30.08
C LYS A 23 19.12 11.25 29.35
N LYS A 24 19.67 10.61 28.32
CA LYS A 24 20.55 11.30 27.37
C LYS A 24 19.67 12.10 26.40
N THR A 25 19.93 13.39 26.27
CA THR A 25 19.28 14.26 25.28
C THR A 25 19.83 13.98 23.88
N ALA A 26 19.11 14.41 22.84
CA ALA A 26 19.57 14.28 21.45
C ALA A 26 20.95 14.94 21.20
N ARG A 27 21.33 15.94 22.02
CA ARG A 27 22.64 16.61 21.99
C ARG A 27 23.70 15.97 22.89
N GLY A 28 23.44 14.76 23.39
CA GLY A 28 24.39 13.99 24.20
C GLY A 28 24.46 14.36 25.69
N LYS A 29 23.83 15.45 26.14
CA LYS A 29 23.78 15.83 27.57
C LYS A 29 22.94 14.83 28.37
N VAL A 30 23.46 14.35 29.49
CA VAL A 30 22.73 13.50 30.43
C VAL A 30 21.98 14.37 31.44
N ILE A 31 20.66 14.17 31.53
CA ILE A 31 19.80 14.88 32.49
C ILE A 31 19.17 13.89 33.47
N LYS A 32 19.15 14.25 34.76
CA LYS A 32 18.42 13.50 35.78
C LYS A 32 16.95 13.90 35.73
N ILE A 33 16.08 12.93 35.48
CA ILE A 33 14.62 13.11 35.49
C ILE A 33 14.09 12.50 36.79
N ILE A 34 13.29 13.28 37.52
CA ILE A 34 12.51 12.82 38.67
C ILE A 34 11.05 13.01 38.31
N ARG A 35 10.26 11.94 38.38
CA ARG A 35 8.81 11.97 38.17
C ARG A 35 8.09 11.43 39.40
N GLU A 36 7.01 12.09 39.77
CA GLU A 36 6.08 11.57 40.76
C GLU A 36 5.28 10.40 40.15
N ARG A 37 5.05 9.37 40.95
CA ARG A 37 4.24 8.19 40.66
C ARG A 37 3.21 8.05 41.76
N TYR A 38 1.95 8.23 41.40
CA TYR A 38 0.82 8.10 42.30
C TYR A 38 0.39 6.65 42.39
N LEU A 39 0.30 6.13 43.62
CA LEU A 39 -0.16 4.78 43.89
C LEU A 39 -1.64 4.80 44.29
N ARG A 40 -2.40 3.87 43.74
CA ARG A 40 -3.85 3.80 43.75
C ARG A 40 -4.31 2.43 44.25
N ASP A 41 -5.48 2.42 44.86
CA ASP A 41 -6.16 1.21 45.36
C ASP A 41 -7.40 0.87 44.53
N ASP A 42 -7.86 1.82 43.73
CA ASP A 42 -9.10 1.80 42.94
C ASP A 42 -8.88 1.30 41.49
N ILE A 43 -7.79 0.57 41.25
CA ILE A 43 -7.54 -0.07 39.96
C ILE A 43 -8.29 -1.40 39.92
N TYR A 44 -9.18 -1.59 38.96
CA TYR A 44 -10.02 -2.80 38.89
C TYR A 44 -9.28 -3.99 38.26
N CYS A 45 -9.67 -5.22 38.64
CA CYS A 45 -9.10 -6.44 38.06
C CYS A 45 -9.64 -6.75 36.65
N GLY A 46 -10.73 -6.10 36.22
CA GLY A 46 -11.34 -6.29 34.89
C GLY A 46 -12.26 -7.50 34.75
N ILE A 47 -12.44 -8.29 35.82
CA ILE A 47 -13.27 -9.49 35.85
C ILE A 47 -14.72 -9.12 36.15
N VAL A 48 -15.64 -9.56 35.30
CA VAL A 48 -17.09 -9.34 35.51
C VAL A 48 -17.55 -10.00 36.81
N GLY A 49 -18.21 -9.22 37.68
CA GLY A 49 -18.78 -9.71 38.94
C GLY A 49 -17.77 -9.93 40.06
N CYS A 50 -16.60 -9.29 40.01
CA CYS A 50 -15.62 -9.36 41.09
C CYS A 50 -16.15 -8.68 42.37
N ARG A 51 -16.25 -9.43 43.47
CA ARG A 51 -16.78 -8.93 44.76
C ARG A 51 -15.83 -8.03 45.55
N LEU A 52 -14.54 -8.05 45.23
CA LEU A 52 -13.50 -7.26 45.92
C LEU A 52 -13.17 -5.96 45.19
N CYS A 53 -13.55 -5.85 43.92
CA CYS A 53 -13.45 -4.62 43.16
C CYS A 53 -14.81 -3.91 43.22
N ALA A 54 -14.84 -2.59 43.36
CA ALA A 54 -16.10 -1.86 43.19
C ALA A 54 -16.61 -2.02 41.74
N ASP A 55 -17.93 -2.08 41.54
CA ASP A 55 -18.56 -2.34 40.24
C ASP A 55 -18.06 -1.35 39.17
N GLY A 56 -17.17 -1.83 38.31
CA GLY A 56 -16.72 -1.11 37.12
C GLY A 56 -17.62 -1.47 35.96
N THR A 57 -18.33 -0.49 35.39
CA THR A 57 -19.22 -0.62 34.22
C THR A 57 -18.51 -1.04 32.92
N THR A 58 -17.20 -1.31 32.97
CA THR A 58 -16.32 -1.53 31.80
C THR A 58 -15.53 -2.84 31.88
N ALA A 59 -15.88 -3.78 32.76
CA ALA A 59 -15.19 -5.07 32.86
C ALA A 59 -15.45 -5.94 31.62
N VAL A 60 -14.39 -6.52 31.05
CA VAL A 60 -14.44 -7.30 29.79
C VAL A 60 -14.03 -8.77 29.96
N LEU A 61 -13.44 -9.15 31.10
CA LEU A 61 -12.96 -10.51 31.32
C LEU A 61 -14.06 -11.41 31.92
N PRO A 62 -14.30 -12.61 31.35
CA PRO A 62 -15.34 -13.52 31.83
C PRO A 62 -15.00 -14.08 33.21
N THR A 63 -15.99 -14.26 34.09
CA THR A 63 -15.77 -14.61 35.51
C THR A 63 -14.98 -15.91 35.74
N SER A 64 -15.07 -16.86 34.82
CA SER A 64 -14.37 -18.16 34.90
C SER A 64 -13.15 -18.27 33.99
N GLY A 65 -12.78 -17.20 33.27
CA GLY A 65 -11.75 -17.29 32.23
C GLY A 65 -12.13 -18.28 31.10
N ASP A 66 -11.14 -18.79 30.38
CA ASP A 66 -11.30 -19.87 29.40
C ASP A 66 -11.20 -21.25 30.07
N MET A 67 -12.13 -22.16 29.75
CA MET A 67 -12.19 -23.52 30.29
C MET A 67 -11.84 -24.60 29.24
N THR A 68 -11.39 -24.20 28.05
CA THR A 68 -11.18 -25.12 26.94
C THR A 68 -9.79 -25.77 26.94
N HIS A 69 -8.82 -25.17 27.62
CA HIS A 69 -7.44 -25.65 27.71
C HIS A 69 -7.28 -26.93 28.56
N ARG A 70 -6.51 -27.91 28.07
CA ARG A 70 -6.40 -29.25 28.70
C ARG A 70 -5.77 -29.22 30.09
N ASP A 71 -4.79 -28.35 30.31
CA ASP A 71 -4.10 -28.23 31.60
C ASP A 71 -4.88 -27.37 32.62
N PHE A 72 -5.92 -26.63 32.18
CA PHE A 72 -6.66 -25.67 33.02
C PHE A 72 -8.19 -25.90 32.95
N PRO A 73 -8.69 -27.08 33.38
CA PRO A 73 -10.11 -27.43 33.26
C PRO A 73 -11.03 -26.58 34.15
N TYR A 74 -10.47 -25.88 35.15
CA TYR A 74 -11.23 -25.03 36.08
C TYR A 74 -11.26 -23.55 35.66
N GLY A 75 -10.75 -23.23 34.46
CA GLY A 75 -10.71 -21.86 33.96
C GLY A 75 -9.32 -21.23 34.07
N HIS A 76 -8.98 -20.34 33.13
CA HIS A 76 -7.75 -19.57 33.21
C HIS A 76 -7.78 -18.26 32.41
N TYR A 77 -6.82 -17.38 32.69
CA TYR A 77 -6.50 -16.18 31.92
C TYR A 77 -5.04 -16.20 31.52
N ILE A 78 -4.73 -15.57 30.38
CA ILE A 78 -3.37 -15.43 29.89
C ILE A 78 -2.81 -14.08 30.33
N LEU A 79 -1.58 -14.06 30.84
CA LEU A 79 -0.81 -12.86 31.12
C LEU A 79 0.49 -12.92 30.30
N PRO A 80 0.54 -12.32 29.11
CA PRO A 80 1.73 -12.37 28.25
C PRO A 80 2.82 -11.41 28.71
N ASP A 81 4.08 -11.83 28.56
CA ASP A 81 5.28 -11.03 28.73
C ASP A 81 5.54 -10.13 27.49
N THR A 82 6.46 -9.15 27.61
CA THR A 82 6.90 -8.28 26.52
C THR A 82 7.41 -9.07 25.31
N ASN A 83 8.26 -10.09 25.54
CA ASN A 83 8.84 -10.88 24.45
C ASN A 83 7.79 -11.62 23.59
N ILE A 84 6.64 -11.96 24.18
CA ILE A 84 5.53 -12.58 23.47
C ILE A 84 4.96 -11.63 22.43
N PHE A 85 4.71 -10.36 22.77
CA PHE A 85 4.21 -9.39 21.78
C PHE A 85 5.27 -8.95 20.76
N LEU A 86 6.56 -9.06 21.10
CA LEU A 86 7.64 -8.75 20.17
C LEU A 86 7.81 -9.81 19.07
N THR A 87 7.49 -11.07 19.38
CA THR A 87 7.74 -12.21 18.48
C THR A 87 6.46 -12.86 17.97
N GLN A 88 5.41 -12.92 18.79
CA GLN A 88 4.18 -13.68 18.53
C GLN A 88 2.94 -12.78 18.36
N MET A 89 3.08 -11.53 17.89
CA MET A 89 1.92 -10.63 17.73
C MET A 89 0.84 -11.21 16.80
N ASP A 90 1.25 -11.87 15.71
CA ASP A 90 0.36 -12.42 14.69
C ASP A 90 -0.54 -13.54 15.28
N LEU A 91 -0.03 -14.31 16.26
CA LEU A 91 -0.82 -15.27 17.04
C LEU A 91 -1.97 -14.60 17.79
N PHE A 92 -1.72 -13.48 18.47
CA PHE A 92 -2.73 -12.79 19.30
C PHE A 92 -3.79 -12.07 18.45
N GLU A 93 -3.43 -11.66 17.23
CA GLU A 93 -4.36 -11.06 16.27
C GLU A 93 -5.24 -12.10 15.55
N SER A 94 -4.83 -13.38 15.52
CA SER A 94 -5.58 -14.45 14.84
C SER A 94 -6.96 -14.69 15.46
N ASN A 95 -8.00 -14.84 14.62
CA ASN A 95 -9.36 -15.17 15.07
C ASN A 95 -9.48 -16.55 15.74
N GLU A 96 -8.48 -17.43 15.59
CA GLU A 96 -8.43 -18.72 16.28
C GLU A 96 -7.96 -18.57 17.73
N PHE A 97 -7.25 -17.49 18.06
CA PHE A 97 -6.72 -17.24 19.41
C PHE A 97 -7.68 -16.33 20.21
N MET A 98 -8.66 -16.93 20.88
CA MET A 98 -9.77 -16.21 21.53
C MET A 98 -9.72 -16.27 23.07
N PHE A 99 -8.54 -16.51 23.64
CA PHE A 99 -8.37 -16.63 25.08
C PHE A 99 -8.43 -15.26 25.79
N PRO A 100 -8.99 -15.16 27.01
CA PRO A 100 -8.99 -13.93 27.79
C PRO A 100 -7.58 -13.49 28.20
N ILE A 101 -7.22 -12.24 27.91
CA ILE A 101 -5.88 -11.68 28.10
C ILE A 101 -5.88 -10.57 29.14
N ILE A 102 -4.98 -10.67 30.11
CA ILE A 102 -4.61 -9.61 31.04
C ILE A 102 -3.32 -8.98 30.53
N LEU A 103 -3.40 -7.74 30.04
CA LEU A 103 -2.27 -6.97 29.55
C LEU A 103 -1.78 -6.00 30.62
N LEU A 104 -0.55 -6.20 31.11
CA LEU A 104 0.04 -5.29 32.10
C LEU A 104 0.51 -3.97 31.45
N GLN A 105 0.37 -2.86 32.19
CA GLN A 105 0.91 -1.56 31.78
C GLN A 105 2.42 -1.63 31.51
N THR A 106 3.19 -2.33 32.34
CA THR A 106 4.65 -2.50 32.15
C THR A 106 4.98 -3.08 30.77
N VAL A 107 4.26 -4.13 30.37
CA VAL A 107 4.41 -4.79 29.05
C VAL A 107 4.06 -3.82 27.94
N MET A 108 2.91 -3.14 28.05
CA MET A 108 2.46 -2.16 27.05
C MET A 108 3.44 -0.98 26.88
N GLU A 109 4.02 -0.47 27.97
CA GLU A 109 5.05 0.58 27.92
C GLU A 109 6.37 0.08 27.33
N GLU A 110 6.78 -1.14 27.64
CA GLU A 110 8.01 -1.73 27.10
C GLU A 110 7.89 -1.98 25.60
N VAL A 111 6.78 -2.57 25.13
CA VAL A 111 6.50 -2.73 23.70
C VAL A 111 6.54 -1.38 22.99
N ARG A 112 5.99 -0.30 23.58
CA ARG A 112 6.07 1.06 23.02
C ARG A 112 7.50 1.55 22.83
N HIS A 113 8.37 1.29 23.80
CA HIS A 113 9.76 1.72 23.75
C HIS A 113 10.62 0.87 22.79
N ARG A 114 10.29 -0.42 22.64
CA ARG A 114 10.97 -1.35 21.74
C ARG A 114 10.51 -1.20 20.28
N SER A 115 9.19 -1.10 20.04
CA SER A 115 8.59 -1.04 18.71
C SER A 115 7.25 -0.29 18.73
N LEU A 116 7.27 0.97 18.26
CA LEU A 116 6.07 1.78 18.11
C LEU A 116 5.02 1.15 17.16
N PRO A 117 5.40 0.50 16.03
CA PRO A 117 4.44 -0.24 15.20
C PRO A 117 3.71 -1.35 15.94
N LEU A 118 4.44 -2.19 16.70
CA LEU A 118 3.82 -3.26 17.50
C LEU A 118 2.95 -2.70 18.62
N TYR A 119 3.32 -1.56 19.21
CA TYR A 119 2.46 -0.88 20.18
C TYR A 119 1.15 -0.39 19.57
N ASN A 120 1.17 0.11 18.33
CA ASN A 120 -0.05 0.50 17.64
C ASN A 120 -0.94 -0.70 17.32
N ARG A 121 -0.34 -1.83 16.92
CA ARG A 121 -1.04 -3.12 16.75
C ARG A 121 -1.64 -3.62 18.06
N LEU A 122 -0.88 -3.60 19.16
CA LEU A 122 -1.34 -3.94 20.50
C LEU A 122 -2.50 -3.04 20.96
N LYS A 123 -2.44 -1.74 20.68
CA LYS A 123 -3.54 -0.81 20.93
C LYS A 123 -4.79 -1.13 20.12
N ALA A 124 -4.64 -1.53 18.86
CA ALA A 124 -5.75 -1.96 18.04
C ALA A 124 -6.37 -3.25 18.59
N LEU A 125 -5.53 -4.21 19.04
CA LEU A 125 -5.96 -5.44 19.70
C LEU A 125 -6.79 -5.15 20.97
N VAL A 126 -6.33 -4.22 21.82
CA VAL A 126 -7.06 -3.79 23.04
C VAL A 126 -8.42 -3.16 22.71
N LYS A 127 -8.54 -2.49 21.56
CA LYS A 127 -9.79 -1.85 21.10
C LYS A 127 -10.69 -2.80 20.31
N SER A 128 -10.22 -4.01 20.02
CA SER A 128 -10.95 -4.98 19.21
C SER A 128 -12.14 -5.53 19.98
N GLU A 129 -13.33 -5.49 19.38
CA GLU A 129 -14.56 -6.01 20.01
C GLU A 129 -14.55 -7.54 20.09
N ASP A 130 -13.90 -8.20 19.13
CA ASP A 130 -13.79 -9.66 19.09
C ASP A 130 -12.83 -10.22 20.16
N LYS A 131 -11.99 -9.39 20.78
CA LYS A 131 -10.92 -9.84 21.68
C LYS A 131 -11.19 -9.42 23.11
N GLN A 132 -11.06 -10.36 24.05
CA GLN A 132 -11.20 -10.10 25.48
C GLN A 132 -9.86 -9.69 26.08
N VAL A 133 -9.48 -8.42 25.94
CA VAL A 133 -8.21 -7.88 26.45
C VAL A 133 -8.47 -6.81 27.51
N TRP A 134 -7.95 -7.01 28.72
CA TRP A 134 -8.01 -6.03 29.80
C TRP A 134 -6.65 -5.45 30.11
N VAL A 135 -6.55 -4.11 30.11
CA VAL A 135 -5.32 -3.41 30.50
C VAL A 135 -5.30 -3.18 32.00
N PHE A 136 -4.38 -3.85 32.69
CA PHE A 136 -4.17 -3.69 34.12
C PHE A 136 -2.99 -2.77 34.42
N TYR A 137 -3.28 -1.63 35.06
CA TYR A 137 -2.30 -0.59 35.39
C TYR A 137 -1.48 -0.94 36.64
N ASN A 138 -0.68 -2.00 36.54
CA ASN A 138 0.12 -2.54 37.64
C ASN A 138 1.14 -1.55 38.24
N GLU A 139 1.68 -0.63 37.44
CA GLU A 139 2.63 0.37 37.94
C GLU A 139 2.00 1.40 38.90
N PHE A 140 0.69 1.60 38.78
CA PHE A 140 -0.06 2.54 39.60
C PHE A 140 -0.79 1.87 40.74
N ARG A 141 -0.87 0.54 40.78
CA ARG A 141 -1.52 -0.17 41.88
C ARG A 141 -0.54 -0.40 43.02
N ARG A 142 -0.96 -0.09 44.25
CA ARG A 142 -0.10 -0.23 45.44
C ARG A 142 0.40 -1.66 45.65
N GLU A 143 -0.46 -2.67 45.45
CA GLU A 143 -0.10 -4.06 45.73
C GLU A 143 0.82 -4.70 44.68
N THR A 144 0.94 -4.11 43.48
CA THR A 144 1.71 -4.70 42.37
C THR A 144 2.86 -3.83 41.87
N THR A 145 2.99 -2.60 42.39
CA THR A 145 4.13 -1.74 42.05
C THR A 145 5.43 -2.32 42.58
N VAL A 146 6.44 -2.44 41.71
CA VAL A 146 7.80 -2.82 42.10
C VAL A 146 8.78 -1.65 41.95
N ILE A 147 9.78 -1.62 42.81
CA ILE A 147 10.88 -0.65 42.79
C ILE A 147 12.13 -1.38 42.31
N ARG A 148 12.94 -0.73 41.47
CA ARG A 148 14.19 -1.30 40.98
C ARG A 148 15.18 -1.47 42.14
N GLU A 149 15.72 -2.67 42.30
CA GLU A 149 16.71 -3.01 43.32
C GLU A 149 18.11 -2.51 42.92
N GLU A 150 19.02 -2.41 43.90
CA GLU A 150 20.44 -2.11 43.62
C GLU A 150 21.02 -3.26 42.79
N ASP A 151 21.73 -2.93 41.71
CA ASP A 151 22.29 -3.87 40.71
C ASP A 151 21.30 -4.66 39.82
N GLU A 152 20.00 -4.37 39.89
CA GLU A 152 19.01 -4.98 38.98
C GLU A 152 18.97 -4.26 37.62
N THR A 153 18.87 -4.97 36.49
CA THR A 153 18.70 -4.31 35.18
C THR A 153 17.26 -3.81 34.97
N PRO A 154 17.00 -2.86 34.04
CA PRO A 154 15.63 -2.47 33.72
C PRO A 154 14.76 -3.63 33.22
N ASN A 155 15.35 -4.61 32.53
CA ASN A 155 14.65 -5.80 32.04
C ASN A 155 14.25 -6.70 33.20
N ASP A 156 15.21 -7.07 34.07
CA ASP A 156 14.95 -7.90 35.26
C ASP A 156 13.84 -7.32 36.15
N ARG A 157 13.84 -5.98 36.30
CA ARG A 157 12.81 -5.27 37.04
C ARG A 157 11.43 -5.40 36.39
N ASN A 158 11.36 -5.30 35.06
CA ASN A 158 10.10 -5.46 34.33
C ASN A 158 9.59 -6.89 34.44
N ASP A 159 10.46 -7.88 34.26
CA ASP A 159 10.13 -9.31 34.43
C ASP A 159 9.59 -9.58 35.84
N ARG A 160 10.23 -9.02 36.87
CA ARG A 160 9.75 -9.10 38.25
C ARG A 160 8.40 -8.39 38.44
N SER A 161 8.19 -7.23 37.82
CA SER A 161 6.88 -6.55 37.85
C SER A 161 5.77 -7.38 37.22
N ILE A 162 6.08 -8.11 36.15
CA ILE A 162 5.15 -9.01 35.47
C ILE A 162 4.81 -10.20 36.35
N ARG A 163 5.82 -10.82 36.98
CA ARG A 163 5.63 -11.89 37.97
C ARG A 163 4.77 -11.45 39.16
N GLU A 164 5.03 -10.26 39.72
CA GLU A 164 4.21 -9.73 40.81
C GLU A 164 2.76 -9.46 40.39
N GLY A 165 2.53 -9.00 39.15
CA GLY A 165 1.19 -8.90 38.57
C GLY A 165 0.48 -10.25 38.50
N ALA A 166 1.14 -11.29 37.98
CA ALA A 166 0.60 -12.64 37.89
C ALA A 166 0.31 -13.27 39.25
N LYS A 167 1.22 -13.09 40.22
CA LYS A 167 1.06 -13.54 41.61
C LYS A 167 -0.11 -12.85 42.30
N TRP A 168 -0.24 -11.53 42.10
CA TRP A 168 -1.37 -10.77 42.64
C TRP A 168 -2.70 -11.25 42.09
N TYR A 169 -2.81 -11.46 40.77
CA TYR A 169 -4.04 -11.97 40.17
C TYR A 169 -4.42 -13.37 40.68
N ASN A 170 -3.47 -14.31 40.74
CA ASN A 170 -3.72 -15.64 41.29
C ASN A 170 -4.21 -15.56 42.75
N THR A 171 -3.58 -14.72 43.57
CA THR A 171 -4.01 -14.48 44.96
C THR A 171 -5.40 -13.84 45.03
N HIS A 172 -5.65 -12.84 44.18
CA HIS A 172 -6.93 -12.13 44.11
C HIS A 172 -8.08 -13.06 43.72
N LEU A 173 -7.88 -13.95 42.75
CA LEU A 173 -8.87 -14.94 42.32
C LEU A 173 -9.26 -15.92 43.43
N HIS A 174 -8.31 -16.30 44.29
CA HIS A 174 -8.59 -17.11 45.48
C HIS A 174 -9.47 -16.38 46.51
N LEU A 175 -9.35 -15.06 46.61
CA LEU A 175 -10.12 -14.26 47.58
C LEU A 175 -11.52 -13.88 47.08
N VAL A 176 -11.72 -13.75 45.77
CA VAL A 176 -12.99 -13.29 45.18
C VAL A 176 -14.10 -14.35 45.22
N ARG A 177 -13.76 -15.64 45.20
CA ARG A 177 -14.77 -16.74 45.17
C ARG A 177 -14.85 -17.47 46.51
N SER A 178 -16.08 -17.73 46.97
CA SER A 178 -16.33 -18.65 48.09
C SER A 178 -15.91 -20.07 47.68
N PRO A 179 -15.18 -20.83 48.52
CA PRO A 179 -14.75 -22.18 48.20
C PRO A 179 -15.97 -23.12 48.07
N ILE A 180 -16.33 -23.46 46.83
CA ILE A 180 -17.30 -24.52 46.54
C ILE A 180 -16.57 -25.86 46.63
N ARG A 181 -17.09 -26.82 47.43
CA ARG A 181 -16.49 -28.16 47.58
C ARG A 181 -16.29 -28.79 46.19
N GLY A 182 -15.03 -29.02 45.81
CA GLY A 182 -14.65 -29.73 44.58
C GLY A 182 -14.29 -28.87 43.37
N GLN A 183 -14.37 -27.53 43.43
CA GLN A 183 -13.95 -26.64 42.33
C GLN A 183 -12.77 -25.75 42.73
N LYS A 184 -11.68 -25.78 41.94
CA LYS A 184 -10.55 -24.83 42.07
C LYS A 184 -10.92 -23.50 41.38
N PRO A 185 -10.39 -22.35 41.83
CA PRO A 185 -10.58 -21.09 41.10
C PRO A 185 -9.77 -21.09 39.79
N PRO A 186 -10.14 -20.23 38.84
CA PRO A 186 -9.37 -20.06 37.62
C PRO A 186 -7.97 -19.54 37.93
N GLN A 187 -7.01 -19.86 37.07
CA GLN A 187 -5.60 -19.47 37.25
C GLN A 187 -5.17 -18.41 36.24
N VAL A 188 -4.20 -17.57 36.60
CA VAL A 188 -3.50 -16.70 35.65
C VAL A 188 -2.18 -17.34 35.26
N VAL A 189 -2.01 -17.55 33.96
CA VAL A 189 -0.87 -18.23 33.36
C VAL A 189 0.04 -17.18 32.71
N LEU A 190 1.28 -17.09 33.18
CA LEU A 190 2.31 -16.25 32.59
C LEU A 190 2.84 -16.92 31.31
N LEU A 191 2.74 -16.23 30.18
CA LEU A 191 3.41 -16.64 28.94
C LEU A 191 4.70 -15.86 28.75
N THR A 192 5.84 -16.55 28.66
CA THR A 192 7.13 -15.90 28.40
C THR A 192 8.10 -16.84 27.68
N GLU A 193 8.82 -16.28 26.70
CA GLU A 193 9.91 -16.95 26.01
C GLU A 193 11.26 -16.81 26.74
N ASP A 194 11.35 -15.96 27.77
CA ASP A 194 12.56 -15.80 28.58
C ASP A 194 12.72 -16.97 29.56
N ALA A 195 13.76 -17.78 29.35
CA ALA A 195 14.06 -18.95 30.19
C ALA A 195 14.30 -18.59 31.67
N GLY A 196 15.04 -17.51 31.93
CA GLY A 196 15.31 -17.04 33.28
C GLY A 196 14.06 -16.50 33.97
N ASN A 197 13.16 -15.84 33.22
CA ASN A 197 11.88 -15.42 33.76
C ASN A 197 10.97 -16.62 34.08
N ARG A 198 10.93 -17.63 33.21
CA ARG A 198 10.18 -18.89 33.45
C ARG A 198 10.65 -19.59 34.72
N GLU A 199 11.96 -19.78 34.89
CA GLU A 199 12.53 -20.46 36.06
C GLU A 199 12.12 -19.74 37.36
N LYS A 200 12.34 -18.42 37.42
CA LYS A 200 11.97 -17.59 38.57
C LYS A 200 10.46 -17.60 38.85
N ALA A 201 9.62 -17.65 37.81
CA ALA A 201 8.16 -17.74 37.97
C ALA A 201 7.73 -19.08 38.57
N LEU A 202 8.29 -20.20 38.09
CA LEU A 202 8.02 -21.53 38.62
C LEU A 202 8.47 -21.66 40.08
N SER A 203 9.66 -21.13 40.43
CA SER A 203 10.12 -21.09 41.83
C SER A 203 9.19 -20.28 42.75
N ALA A 204 8.47 -19.30 42.20
CA ALA A 204 7.49 -18.48 42.92
C ALA A 204 6.07 -19.07 42.94
N ASN A 205 5.88 -20.32 42.49
CA ASN A 205 4.58 -20.98 42.32
C ASN A 205 3.61 -20.24 41.39
N ILE A 206 4.13 -19.52 40.39
CA ILE A 206 3.31 -18.86 39.37
C ILE A 206 3.21 -19.81 38.16
N PRO A 207 1.98 -20.19 37.72
CA PRO A 207 1.82 -20.98 36.51
C PRO A 207 2.45 -20.26 35.32
N CYS A 208 3.41 -20.90 34.65
CA CYS A 208 4.22 -20.27 33.60
C CYS A 208 4.56 -21.27 32.50
N MET A 209 4.54 -20.83 31.24
CA MET A 209 4.95 -21.64 30.08
C MET A 209 5.35 -20.77 28.87
N SER A 210 6.01 -21.38 27.88
CA SER A 210 6.25 -20.73 26.58
C SER A 210 4.98 -20.74 25.72
N ALA A 211 4.90 -19.87 24.72
CA ALA A 211 3.76 -19.82 23.80
C ALA A 211 3.55 -21.15 23.08
N ARG A 212 4.65 -21.81 22.67
CA ARG A 212 4.59 -23.14 22.04
C ARG A 212 3.96 -24.19 22.96
N LYS A 213 4.45 -24.33 24.20
CA LYS A 213 3.95 -25.33 25.15
C LYS A 213 2.48 -25.10 25.51
N TYR A 214 2.07 -23.83 25.63
CA TYR A 214 0.68 -23.46 25.82
C TYR A 214 -0.19 -23.94 24.65
N ILE A 215 0.22 -23.63 23.41
CA ILE A 215 -0.58 -23.98 22.23
C ILE A 215 -0.69 -25.49 22.02
N GLU A 216 0.38 -26.25 22.23
CA GLU A 216 0.39 -27.72 22.08
C GLU A 216 -0.70 -28.43 22.94
N ARG A 217 -1.12 -27.77 24.02
CA ARG A 217 -2.09 -28.28 24.99
C ARG A 217 -3.51 -27.75 24.79
N THR A 218 -3.74 -26.96 23.74
CA THR A 218 -5.08 -26.50 23.33
C THR A 218 -5.90 -27.63 22.67
N GLN A 219 -7.20 -27.39 22.46
CA GLN A 219 -8.06 -28.38 21.79
C GLN A 219 -7.69 -28.57 20.31
N LYS A 220 -7.27 -27.49 19.63
CA LYS A 220 -6.90 -27.46 18.21
C LYS A 220 -5.50 -26.82 18.05
N PRO A 221 -4.41 -27.56 18.34
CA PRO A 221 -3.07 -26.98 18.36
C PRO A 221 -2.52 -26.66 16.95
N ALA A 222 -2.86 -27.45 15.92
CA ALA A 222 -2.19 -27.38 14.62
C ALA A 222 -2.29 -25.99 13.94
N PRO A 223 -3.47 -25.34 13.83
CA PRO A 223 -3.57 -24.00 13.22
C PRO A 223 -2.79 -22.93 13.98
N LEU A 224 -2.77 -23.03 15.31
CA LEU A 224 -2.10 -22.06 16.18
C LEU A 224 -0.58 -22.24 16.23
N LEU A 225 -0.07 -23.48 16.05
CA LEU A 225 1.36 -23.75 16.03
C LEU A 225 2.06 -23.19 14.80
N ASP A 226 1.35 -23.11 13.67
CA ASP A 226 1.90 -22.56 12.42
C ASP A 226 1.96 -21.02 12.43
N LEU A 227 1.20 -20.36 13.33
CA LEU A 227 1.25 -18.93 13.60
C LEU A 227 2.43 -18.49 14.47
N LEU A 228 3.17 -19.45 15.05
CA LEU A 228 4.30 -19.12 15.91
C LEU A 228 5.49 -18.70 15.06
N ALA A 229 6.02 -17.50 15.33
CA ALA A 229 7.29 -17.07 14.79
C ALA A 229 8.43 -17.99 15.27
N ALA A 230 9.44 -18.18 14.43
CA ALA A 230 10.62 -18.95 14.80
C ALA A 230 11.31 -18.32 16.02
N ALA A 231 11.42 -19.06 17.13
CA ALA A 231 11.93 -18.53 18.38
C ALA A 231 13.37 -17.99 18.23
N VAL A 232 13.65 -16.89 18.94
CA VAL A 232 15.00 -16.30 19.09
C VAL A 232 15.85 -17.07 20.11
N SER A 233 15.25 -17.97 20.89
CA SER A 233 15.93 -18.76 21.93
C SER A 233 16.73 -19.93 21.36
N GLU A 234 17.97 -20.04 21.81
CA GLU A 234 19.01 -21.04 21.48
C GLU A 234 18.65 -22.52 21.73
N GLU A 235 17.41 -22.84 22.10
CA GLU A 235 16.97 -24.24 22.28
C GLU A 235 16.19 -24.72 21.05
N ILE A 236 16.93 -24.96 19.97
CA ILE A 236 16.65 -26.12 19.15
C ILE A 236 17.00 -27.31 20.05
N GLU A 237 16.12 -28.30 20.19
CA GLU A 237 16.49 -29.56 20.84
C GLU A 237 17.86 -30.03 20.30
N PRO A 238 18.83 -30.41 21.16
CA PRO A 238 20.17 -30.73 20.71
C PRO A 238 20.16 -32.09 20.03
N THR A 239 19.73 -32.13 18.78
CA THR A 239 19.98 -33.23 17.85
C THR A 239 21.05 -32.79 16.86
N LYS A 240 22.26 -33.29 17.16
CA LYS A 240 23.51 -33.25 16.38
C LYS A 240 24.28 -31.93 16.37
N ALA A 241 25.58 -32.07 16.61
CA ALA A 241 26.56 -31.01 16.79
C ALA A 241 26.61 -30.03 15.61
N THR A 242 26.49 -28.74 15.91
CA THR A 242 26.68 -27.62 14.98
C THR A 242 28.17 -27.41 14.69
N GLY A 243 28.67 -28.04 13.62
CA GLY A 243 29.89 -27.60 12.93
C GLY A 243 29.80 -26.14 12.46
N ALA A 244 30.95 -25.50 12.29
CA ALA A 244 31.07 -24.09 11.91
C ALA A 244 30.61 -23.87 10.45
N ARG A 245 29.40 -23.31 10.28
CA ARG A 245 28.83 -22.98 8.96
C ARG A 245 29.61 -21.87 8.26
N ALA A 246 29.74 -21.95 6.93
CA ALA A 246 30.32 -20.88 6.12
C ALA A 246 29.45 -19.61 6.19
N VAL A 247 30.08 -18.47 6.48
CA VAL A 247 29.38 -17.18 6.63
C VAL A 247 29.18 -16.55 5.25
N LEU A 248 27.94 -16.52 4.76
CA LEU A 248 27.60 -15.94 3.44
C LEU A 248 27.55 -14.41 3.44
N TYR A 249 27.28 -13.80 4.59
CA TYR A 249 27.09 -12.35 4.66
C TYR A 249 27.87 -11.71 5.81
N ALA A 250 28.38 -10.50 5.52
CA ALA A 250 29.01 -9.65 6.52
C ALA A 250 28.04 -9.26 7.66
N GLU A 251 28.60 -9.04 8.84
CA GLU A 251 27.85 -8.53 9.99
C GLU A 251 27.38 -7.10 9.73
N HIS A 252 26.19 -6.76 10.24
CA HIS A 252 25.73 -5.39 10.18
C HIS A 252 26.38 -4.58 11.30
N LEU A 253 26.81 -3.36 10.98
CA LEU A 253 27.35 -2.47 12.00
C LEU A 253 26.28 -2.11 13.04
N PRO A 254 26.66 -1.93 14.32
CA PRO A 254 25.74 -1.46 15.35
C PRO A 254 25.10 -0.12 14.96
N THR A 255 23.84 0.09 15.36
CA THR A 255 23.08 1.31 15.00
C THR A 255 23.81 2.60 15.38
N THR A 256 24.54 2.61 16.49
CA THR A 256 25.34 3.76 16.93
C THR A 256 26.49 4.07 15.95
N ALA A 257 27.16 3.04 15.44
CA ALA A 257 28.23 3.17 14.45
C ALA A 257 27.67 3.59 13.08
N LEU A 258 26.53 3.04 12.67
CA LEU A 258 25.84 3.44 11.44
C LEU A 258 25.48 4.93 11.46
N LEU A 259 24.82 5.39 12.52
CA LEU A 259 24.43 6.79 12.66
C LEU A 259 25.64 7.72 12.74
N ALA A 260 26.71 7.32 13.44
CA ALA A 260 27.95 8.09 13.49
C ALA A 260 28.61 8.20 12.10
N GLY A 261 28.68 7.09 11.35
CA GLY A 261 29.25 7.06 10.00
C GLY A 261 28.45 7.89 8.99
N VAL A 262 27.10 7.85 9.08
CA VAL A 262 26.22 8.68 8.25
C VAL A 262 26.40 10.17 8.59
N ASN A 263 26.43 10.53 9.88
CA ASN A 263 26.64 11.91 10.30
C ASN A 263 28.05 12.44 9.96
N ALA A 264 29.05 11.56 9.94
CA ALA A 264 30.42 11.89 9.52
C ALA A 264 30.57 11.95 7.99
N GLY A 265 29.55 11.59 7.22
CA GLY A 265 29.60 11.54 5.74
C GLY A 265 30.44 10.40 5.18
N GLN A 266 30.82 9.43 6.01
CA GLN A 266 31.57 8.23 5.59
C GLN A 266 30.65 7.15 5.02
N LEU A 267 29.40 7.09 5.53
CA LEU A 267 28.35 6.21 5.04
C LEU A 267 27.22 7.06 4.45
N HIS A 268 26.52 6.51 3.47
CA HIS A 268 25.37 7.16 2.86
C HIS A 268 24.10 6.39 3.17
N GLN A 269 23.01 7.09 3.46
CA GLN A 269 21.72 6.47 3.76
C GLN A 269 20.75 6.68 2.60
N GLY A 270 20.00 5.64 2.24
CA GLY A 270 18.96 5.70 1.20
C GLY A 270 18.03 4.49 1.22
N HIS A 271 17.02 4.50 0.35
CA HIS A 271 16.13 3.36 0.15
C HIS A 271 16.76 2.34 -0.81
N PHE A 272 16.72 1.07 -0.44
CA PHE A 272 17.15 -0.03 -1.29
C PHE A 272 16.08 -0.40 -2.32
N ASN A 273 16.45 -0.36 -3.60
CA ASN A 273 15.60 -0.72 -4.73
C ASN A 273 16.17 -1.96 -5.43
N ALA A 274 15.58 -3.12 -5.19
CA ALA A 274 15.89 -4.34 -5.94
C ALA A 274 15.57 -4.18 -7.44
N ASN A 275 16.36 -4.79 -8.31
CA ASN A 275 16.12 -4.80 -9.75
C ASN A 275 15.11 -5.93 -10.11
N SER A 276 14.08 -5.58 -10.89
CA SER A 276 13.03 -6.53 -11.30
C SER A 276 13.47 -7.54 -12.37
N TYR A 277 14.58 -7.26 -13.06
CA TYR A 277 15.12 -8.10 -14.13
C TYR A 277 16.36 -8.89 -13.70
N ASN A 278 17.01 -8.50 -12.59
CA ASN A 278 18.21 -9.17 -12.08
C ASN A 278 18.18 -9.17 -10.55
N TYR A 279 17.88 -10.31 -9.94
CA TYR A 279 17.78 -10.41 -8.48
C TYR A 279 19.12 -10.24 -7.74
N LEU A 280 20.25 -10.27 -8.46
CA LEU A 280 21.60 -10.03 -7.93
C LEU A 280 22.00 -8.55 -8.01
N GLU A 281 21.11 -7.68 -8.49
CA GLU A 281 21.37 -6.25 -8.56
C GLU A 281 20.34 -5.44 -7.77
N GLY A 282 20.82 -4.38 -7.14
CA GLY A 282 19.99 -3.38 -6.51
C GLY A 282 20.62 -1.99 -6.59
N THR A 283 19.84 -0.97 -6.28
CA THR A 283 20.31 0.41 -6.29
C THR A 283 19.88 1.17 -5.05
N VAL A 284 20.71 2.11 -4.61
CA VAL A 284 20.40 3.01 -3.50
C VAL A 284 20.59 4.45 -3.98
N LEU A 285 19.50 5.20 -4.04
CA LEU A 285 19.57 6.63 -4.34
C LEU A 285 20.08 7.36 -3.10
N VAL A 286 21.17 8.12 -3.25
CA VAL A 286 21.75 8.91 -2.17
C VAL A 286 21.96 10.35 -2.66
N PRO A 287 21.74 11.38 -1.82
CA PRO A 287 21.82 12.78 -2.27
C PRO A 287 23.19 13.23 -2.77
N THR A 288 24.26 12.53 -2.37
CA THR A 288 25.65 12.89 -2.70
C THR A 288 26.01 12.62 -4.17
N PHE A 289 25.34 11.67 -4.82
CA PHE A 289 25.62 11.28 -6.20
C PHE A 289 24.40 11.53 -7.09
N THR A 290 24.65 11.90 -8.34
CA THR A 290 23.59 12.12 -9.34
C THR A 290 23.00 10.81 -9.84
N LYS A 291 23.84 9.81 -10.09
CA LYS A 291 23.45 8.43 -10.38
C LYS A 291 23.31 7.63 -9.08
N PRO A 292 22.37 6.69 -8.99
CA PRO A 292 22.20 5.85 -7.82
C PRO A 292 23.41 4.95 -7.60
N VAL A 293 23.68 4.58 -6.34
CA VAL A 293 24.74 3.62 -5.99
C VAL A 293 24.29 2.22 -6.38
N LEU A 294 25.02 1.58 -7.28
CA LEU A 294 24.80 0.21 -7.72
C LEU A 294 25.34 -0.78 -6.69
N LEU A 295 24.54 -1.80 -6.40
CA LEU A 295 24.87 -2.92 -5.53
C LEU A 295 24.84 -4.19 -6.39
N VAL A 296 25.99 -4.84 -6.55
CA VAL A 296 26.11 -6.03 -7.41
C VAL A 296 26.48 -7.23 -6.55
N GLY A 297 25.68 -8.29 -6.63
CA GLY A 297 25.84 -9.53 -5.88
C GLY A 297 25.16 -9.49 -4.50
N ARG A 298 24.76 -10.69 -4.03
CA ARG A 298 24.09 -10.89 -2.74
C ARG A 298 24.89 -10.37 -1.55
N GLU A 299 26.21 -10.51 -1.59
CA GLU A 299 27.13 -10.08 -0.53
C GLU A 299 27.04 -8.57 -0.31
N ASN A 300 27.03 -7.80 -1.41
CA ASN A 300 26.98 -6.34 -1.37
C ASN A 300 25.58 -5.80 -1.07
N MET A 301 24.52 -6.54 -1.42
CA MET A 301 23.16 -6.21 -0.98
C MET A 301 22.92 -6.55 0.49
N ASN A 302 23.70 -7.48 1.06
CA ASN A 302 23.80 -7.80 2.48
C ASN A 302 22.45 -7.92 3.21
N ARG A 303 21.62 -8.88 2.78
CA ARG A 303 20.31 -9.20 3.39
C ARG A 303 19.34 -8.00 3.42
N ALA A 304 19.45 -7.05 2.49
CA ALA A 304 18.48 -5.97 2.30
C ALA A 304 17.25 -6.46 1.51
N VAL A 305 16.08 -5.90 1.83
CA VAL A 305 14.81 -6.17 1.15
C VAL A 305 14.28 -4.89 0.50
N HIS A 306 13.58 -5.02 -0.63
CA HIS A 306 13.02 -3.87 -1.36
C HIS A 306 12.29 -2.87 -0.44
N GLY A 307 12.70 -1.61 -0.50
CA GLY A 307 12.16 -0.50 0.30
C GLY A 307 12.83 -0.30 1.67
N ASP A 308 13.72 -1.20 2.11
CA ASP A 308 14.52 -1.00 3.32
C ASP A 308 15.30 0.32 3.27
N VAL A 309 15.42 1.00 4.41
CA VAL A 309 16.35 2.12 4.55
C VAL A 309 17.68 1.55 4.99
N VAL A 310 18.68 1.67 4.13
CA VAL A 310 19.99 1.05 4.29
C VAL A 310 21.09 2.10 4.40
N ALA A 311 22.16 1.74 5.10
CA ALA A 311 23.41 2.48 5.09
C ALA A 311 24.39 1.77 4.15
N VAL A 312 24.93 2.51 3.19
CA VAL A 312 25.86 2.02 2.19
C VAL A 312 27.24 2.65 2.33
N GLU A 313 28.25 1.82 2.16
CA GLU A 313 29.63 2.21 1.94
C GLU A 313 29.89 2.20 0.43
N VAL A 314 30.37 3.32 -0.12
CA VAL A 314 30.65 3.46 -1.56
C VAL A 314 32.10 3.11 -1.81
N PHE A 315 32.34 2.25 -2.79
CA PHE A 315 33.68 1.80 -3.15
C PHE A 315 34.51 2.89 -3.86
N PRO A 316 35.85 2.76 -3.86
CA PRO A 316 36.72 3.60 -4.67
C PRO A 316 36.32 3.57 -6.15
N LYS A 317 36.57 4.66 -6.89
CA LYS A 317 36.21 4.80 -8.31
C LYS A 317 36.78 3.69 -9.21
N SER A 318 37.89 3.08 -8.82
CA SER A 318 38.51 1.94 -9.53
C SER A 318 37.61 0.70 -9.57
N GLU A 319 36.76 0.53 -8.56
CA GLU A 319 35.88 -0.63 -8.37
C GLU A 319 34.44 -0.37 -8.85
N TRP A 320 34.19 0.80 -9.44
CA TRP A 320 32.89 1.11 -10.01
C TRP A 320 32.58 0.21 -11.21
N LYS A 321 31.33 -0.26 -11.26
CA LYS A 321 30.79 -1.18 -12.25
C LYS A 321 29.67 -0.52 -13.07
N SER A 322 29.35 -1.14 -14.19
CA SER A 322 28.17 -0.86 -15.00
C SER A 322 26.98 -1.74 -14.59
N PRO A 323 25.73 -1.32 -14.84
CA PRO A 323 24.57 -2.21 -14.80
C PRO A 323 24.72 -3.39 -15.78
N GLY A 324 24.13 -4.54 -15.45
CA GLY A 324 24.05 -5.67 -16.37
C GLY A 324 23.01 -5.48 -17.48
N ASP A 325 23.29 -6.05 -18.65
CA ASP A 325 22.41 -6.04 -19.85
C ASP A 325 21.58 -7.34 -20.01
N GLU A 326 21.65 -8.23 -19.01
CA GLU A 326 21.02 -9.55 -19.01
C GLU A 326 19.85 -9.61 -18.02
N VAL A 327 18.84 -10.42 -18.37
CA VAL A 327 17.79 -10.79 -17.43
C VAL A 327 18.23 -12.03 -16.66
N VAL A 328 18.35 -11.90 -15.34
CA VAL A 328 18.68 -12.97 -14.39
C VAL A 328 17.49 -13.21 -13.47
N ASP A 329 16.68 -14.20 -13.82
CA ASP A 329 15.45 -14.54 -13.10
C ASP A 329 15.72 -15.53 -11.95
N ALA A 330 15.41 -15.12 -10.72
CA ALA A 330 15.57 -15.94 -9.50
C ALA A 330 14.78 -17.25 -9.59
N GLU A 331 13.60 -17.25 -10.22
CA GLU A 331 12.79 -18.45 -10.40
C GLU A 331 13.52 -19.50 -11.25
N SER A 332 14.29 -19.06 -12.25
CA SER A 332 15.06 -19.95 -13.13
C SER A 332 16.36 -20.44 -12.51
N MET A 333 17.11 -19.55 -11.85
CA MET A 333 18.43 -19.85 -11.27
C MET A 333 18.32 -20.73 -10.03
N LEU A 334 17.32 -20.47 -9.17
CA LEU A 334 17.17 -21.13 -7.87
C LEU A 334 16.17 -22.31 -7.90
N LYS A 335 15.74 -22.77 -9.09
CA LYS A 335 14.68 -23.79 -9.23
C LYS A 335 15.01 -25.13 -8.56
N ASN A 336 16.29 -25.50 -8.55
CA ASN A 336 16.76 -26.77 -8.00
C ASN A 336 17.41 -26.59 -6.62
N ASP A 337 17.23 -25.45 -5.97
CA ASP A 337 17.80 -25.22 -4.65
C ASP A 337 17.06 -26.04 -3.59
N ASP A 338 17.79 -26.70 -2.70
CA ASP A 338 17.21 -27.48 -1.60
C ASP A 338 16.81 -26.54 -0.44
N VAL A 339 15.80 -26.92 0.33
CA VAL A 339 15.34 -26.16 1.50
C VAL A 339 16.20 -26.48 2.72
N GLU A 340 16.76 -27.69 2.76
CA GLU A 340 17.58 -28.20 3.85
C GLU A 340 19.09 -28.05 3.62
N SER A 341 19.53 -27.63 2.42
CA SER A 341 20.94 -27.32 2.10
C SER A 341 21.57 -26.23 2.98
N GLY A 342 20.77 -25.49 3.74
CA GLY A 342 21.23 -24.53 4.75
C GLY A 342 21.25 -25.04 6.21
N ASP A 343 20.72 -26.25 6.47
CA ASP A 343 20.62 -26.82 7.82
C ASP A 343 21.63 -27.96 8.09
N GLU A 344 22.09 -28.69 7.06
CA GLU A 344 23.07 -29.78 7.19
C GLU A 344 24.52 -29.34 6.88
N ASN A 345 25.49 -29.77 7.70
CA ASN A 345 26.93 -29.51 7.53
C ASN A 345 27.57 -30.42 6.48
N ASP A 346 27.04 -30.44 5.25
CA ASP A 346 27.75 -31.12 4.17
C ASP A 346 28.61 -30.09 3.42
N GLU A 347 29.91 -30.06 3.76
CA GLU A 347 30.96 -29.40 2.95
C GLU A 347 31.02 -29.95 1.50
N ASN A 348 30.23 -31.00 1.21
CA ASN A 348 30.04 -31.63 -0.08
C ASN A 348 28.68 -31.36 -0.72
N ASP A 349 27.89 -30.36 -0.29
CA ASP A 349 26.68 -29.99 -1.02
C ASP A 349 27.06 -29.36 -2.38
N THR A 350 27.23 -30.25 -3.36
CA THR A 350 27.59 -29.95 -4.74
C THR A 350 26.63 -28.93 -5.34
N ASN A 351 25.39 -28.87 -4.89
CA ASN A 351 24.38 -27.97 -5.42
C ASN A 351 24.60 -26.52 -4.97
N ASP A 352 24.89 -26.28 -3.69
CA ASP A 352 25.18 -24.93 -3.16
C ASP A 352 26.44 -24.33 -3.81
N THR A 353 27.47 -25.17 -3.97
CA THR A 353 28.72 -24.78 -4.66
C THR A 353 28.50 -24.45 -6.13
N LEU A 354 27.68 -25.25 -6.84
CA LEU A 354 27.31 -25.00 -8.24
C LEU A 354 26.47 -23.72 -8.39
N LEU A 355 25.55 -23.47 -7.46
CA LEU A 355 24.74 -22.25 -7.42
C LEU A 355 25.61 -21.01 -7.18
N GLN A 356 26.52 -21.05 -6.20
CA GLN A 356 27.49 -19.97 -5.97
C GLN A 356 28.37 -19.71 -7.20
N ALA A 357 28.81 -20.76 -7.90
CA ALA A 357 29.57 -20.64 -9.13
C ALA A 357 28.76 -19.98 -10.26
N ARG A 358 27.47 -20.33 -10.41
CA ARG A 358 26.56 -19.72 -11.39
C ARG A 358 26.32 -18.24 -11.10
N GLU A 359 26.08 -17.88 -9.85
CA GLU A 359 25.90 -16.48 -9.46
C GLU A 359 27.17 -15.66 -9.66
N SER A 360 28.32 -16.22 -9.28
CA SER A 360 29.62 -15.60 -9.50
C SER A 360 29.90 -15.39 -10.99
N ARG A 361 29.44 -16.30 -11.85
CA ARG A 361 29.54 -16.16 -13.30
C ARG A 361 28.65 -15.03 -13.83
N ALA A 362 27.38 -14.99 -13.45
CA ALA A 362 26.46 -13.91 -13.84
C ALA A 362 26.99 -12.52 -13.42
N VAL A 363 27.52 -12.40 -12.20
CA VAL A 363 28.14 -11.16 -11.70
C VAL A 363 29.41 -10.77 -12.46
N ARG A 364 30.18 -11.73 -12.97
CA ARG A 364 31.40 -11.45 -13.77
C ARG A 364 31.04 -11.04 -15.19
N GLU A 365 30.05 -11.68 -15.80
CA GLU A 365 29.58 -11.38 -17.16
C GLU A 365 28.90 -10.00 -17.21
N SER A 366 28.17 -9.59 -16.16
CA SER A 366 27.64 -8.22 -16.05
C SER A 366 28.71 -7.15 -15.86
N ALA A 367 29.83 -7.48 -15.20
CA ALA A 367 30.93 -6.55 -14.94
C ALA A 367 31.81 -6.24 -16.17
N GLN A 368 31.68 -7.00 -17.27
CA GLN A 368 32.46 -6.82 -18.50
C GLN A 368 31.75 -5.97 -19.57
N ALA A 369 30.58 -5.40 -19.28
CA ALA A 369 29.85 -4.58 -20.24
C ALA A 369 30.60 -3.26 -20.57
N PRO A 370 30.65 -2.83 -21.85
CA PRO A 370 31.37 -1.63 -22.30
C PRO A 370 30.70 -0.29 -21.93
N THR A 371 29.74 -0.29 -21.00
CA THR A 371 28.92 0.86 -20.64
C THR A 371 29.56 1.76 -19.57
N GLU A 372 29.04 2.98 -19.42
CA GLU A 372 29.56 3.97 -18.49
C GLU A 372 29.47 3.48 -17.03
N LYS A 373 30.62 3.41 -16.34
CA LYS A 373 30.70 3.02 -14.92
C LYS A 373 29.95 4.02 -14.04
N GLN A 374 29.25 3.52 -13.01
CA GLN A 374 28.53 4.34 -12.04
C GLN A 374 28.94 4.00 -10.60
N PRO A 375 28.64 4.88 -9.61
CA PRO A 375 28.98 4.63 -8.21
C PRO A 375 28.53 3.24 -7.76
N THR A 376 29.44 2.46 -7.20
CA THR A 376 29.17 1.08 -6.74
C THR A 376 29.52 0.97 -5.26
N GLY A 377 28.77 0.17 -4.51
CA GLY A 377 29.01 0.03 -3.07
C GLY A 377 28.43 -1.24 -2.47
N ARG A 378 28.37 -1.27 -1.14
CA ARG A 378 27.78 -2.35 -0.35
C ARG A 378 26.95 -1.83 0.81
N VAL A 379 25.94 -2.59 1.21
CA VAL A 379 25.15 -2.37 2.41
C VAL A 379 25.94 -2.85 3.63
N VAL A 380 26.19 -1.94 4.57
CA VAL A 380 26.90 -2.23 5.83
C VAL A 380 25.95 -2.35 7.03
N GLY A 381 24.68 -1.98 6.85
CA GLY A 381 23.64 -2.19 7.85
C GLY A 381 22.27 -1.68 7.42
N ILE A 382 21.24 -2.18 8.10
CA ILE A 382 19.85 -1.80 7.87
C ILE A 382 19.46 -0.77 8.94
N VAL A 383 19.15 0.45 8.52
CA VAL A 383 18.70 1.53 9.42
C VAL A 383 17.23 1.32 9.81
N LYS A 384 16.40 0.91 8.84
CA LYS A 384 14.98 0.61 9.05
C LYS A 384 14.51 -0.46 8.08
N ARG A 385 13.97 -1.56 8.62
CA ARG A 385 13.32 -2.63 7.84
C ARG A 385 11.96 -2.19 7.29
N ASN A 386 11.62 -2.70 6.12
CA ASN A 386 10.34 -2.55 5.43
C ASN A 386 9.56 -3.88 5.36
N TRP A 387 9.81 -4.79 6.31
CA TRP A 387 9.09 -6.06 6.38
C TRP A 387 7.62 -5.87 6.71
N ARG A 388 6.80 -6.68 6.04
CA ARG A 388 5.36 -6.81 6.25
C ARG A 388 4.98 -8.26 5.98
N ALA A 389 3.72 -8.59 6.21
CA ALA A 389 3.16 -9.84 5.71
C ALA A 389 3.13 -9.81 4.17
N TYR A 390 3.68 -10.85 3.55
CA TYR A 390 3.77 -11.01 2.10
C TYR A 390 2.88 -12.16 1.65
N VAL A 391 2.23 -11.98 0.49
CA VAL A 391 1.47 -13.05 -0.12
C VAL A 391 2.43 -13.94 -0.91
N CYS A 392 2.39 -15.23 -0.61
CA CYS A 392 3.30 -16.24 -1.13
C CYS A 392 2.55 -17.44 -1.70
N HIS A 393 3.24 -18.18 -2.57
CA HIS A 393 2.90 -19.52 -3.00
C HIS A 393 3.87 -20.51 -2.36
N ILE A 394 3.39 -21.71 -2.03
CA ILE A 394 4.27 -22.81 -1.61
C ILE A 394 4.91 -23.42 -2.86
N ASP A 395 6.22 -23.63 -2.80
CA ASP A 395 6.95 -24.38 -3.80
C ASP A 395 6.76 -25.89 -3.58
N ALA A 396 5.99 -26.57 -4.43
CA ALA A 396 5.72 -27.99 -4.25
C ALA A 396 6.97 -28.88 -4.36
N SER A 397 8.07 -28.43 -4.99
CA SER A 397 9.32 -29.22 -4.98
C SER A 397 10.02 -29.24 -3.62
N SER A 398 9.63 -28.36 -2.70
CA SER A 398 10.13 -28.35 -1.33
C SER A 398 9.43 -29.33 -0.37
N LEU A 399 8.40 -30.05 -0.84
CA LEU A 399 7.67 -30.99 0.01
C LEU A 399 8.44 -32.29 0.18
N THR A 400 8.75 -32.65 1.43
CA THR A 400 9.36 -33.95 1.77
C THR A 400 8.33 -35.07 1.85
N SER A 401 7.06 -34.76 2.15
CA SER A 401 5.95 -35.71 2.11
C SER A 401 4.73 -35.11 1.39
N THR A 402 4.24 -35.82 0.37
CA THR A 402 3.07 -35.44 -0.43
C THR A 402 1.75 -35.96 0.16
N SER A 403 1.78 -36.71 1.26
CA SER A 403 0.57 -37.24 1.90
C SER A 403 -0.15 -36.13 2.66
N THR A 404 -1.40 -35.84 2.28
CA THR A 404 -2.26 -34.86 2.97
C THR A 404 -2.66 -35.27 4.39
N SER A 405 -2.48 -36.54 4.75
CA SER A 405 -2.69 -37.04 6.12
C SER A 405 -1.45 -36.92 7.01
N SER A 406 -0.28 -36.57 6.46
CA SER A 406 0.93 -36.39 7.26
C SER A 406 0.83 -35.10 8.07
N LEU A 407 0.85 -35.22 9.40
CA LEU A 407 0.95 -34.10 10.33
C LEU A 407 2.42 -33.80 10.72
N SER A 408 3.38 -34.37 9.99
CA SER A 408 4.80 -34.12 10.22
C SER A 408 5.16 -32.67 9.93
N LEU A 409 5.99 -32.06 10.78
CA LEU A 409 6.51 -30.73 10.53
C LEU A 409 7.45 -30.79 9.31
N GLN A 410 7.21 -29.95 8.32
CA GLN A 410 8.03 -29.86 7.10
C GLN A 410 8.61 -28.45 6.96
N THR A 411 9.85 -28.35 6.50
CA THR A 411 10.48 -27.09 6.10
C THR A 411 10.28 -26.89 4.61
N ILE A 412 9.68 -25.78 4.20
CA ILE A 412 9.32 -25.51 2.81
C ILE A 412 9.70 -24.08 2.40
N PHE A 413 9.76 -23.83 1.09
CA PHE A 413 9.87 -22.47 0.55
C PHE A 413 8.51 -21.86 0.25
N ALA A 414 8.30 -20.67 0.80
CA ALA A 414 7.24 -19.76 0.42
C ALA A 414 7.80 -18.69 -0.53
N SER A 415 7.36 -18.70 -1.78
CA SER A 415 7.79 -17.75 -2.81
C SER A 415 6.83 -16.56 -2.87
N PRO A 416 7.27 -15.33 -2.55
CA PRO A 416 6.43 -14.14 -2.65
C PRO A 416 5.93 -13.90 -4.08
N ILE A 417 4.76 -13.28 -4.22
CA ILE A 417 4.22 -12.89 -5.54
C ILE A 417 5.13 -11.85 -6.21
N SER A 418 5.65 -10.91 -5.44
CA SER A 418 6.58 -9.89 -5.93
C SER A 418 7.96 -10.50 -6.17
N ARG A 419 8.47 -10.37 -7.41
CA ARG A 419 9.82 -10.80 -7.80
C ARG A 419 10.94 -9.99 -7.17
N LEU A 420 10.60 -8.88 -6.51
CA LEU A 420 11.56 -8.01 -5.80
C LEU A 420 11.95 -8.57 -4.42
N LEU A 421 11.32 -9.67 -4.00
CA LEU A 421 11.51 -10.29 -2.71
C LEU A 421 12.12 -11.70 -2.86
N PRO A 422 13.02 -12.10 -1.96
CA PRO A 422 13.56 -13.46 -1.96
C PRO A 422 12.52 -14.48 -1.47
N ARG A 423 12.74 -15.76 -1.77
CA ARG A 423 11.97 -16.86 -1.16
C ARG A 423 12.15 -16.84 0.36
N ILE A 424 11.11 -17.22 1.09
CA ILE A 424 11.09 -17.25 2.55
C ILE A 424 11.00 -18.71 2.98
N ARG A 425 11.87 -19.14 3.90
CA ARG A 425 11.83 -20.48 4.49
C ARG A 425 10.80 -20.49 5.63
N ILE A 426 9.84 -21.41 5.58
CA ILE A 426 8.82 -21.57 6.62
C ILE A 426 8.75 -23.03 7.09
N ARG A 427 8.31 -23.24 8.34
CA ARG A 427 8.07 -24.57 8.90
C ARG A 427 6.58 -24.73 9.21
N THR A 428 5.92 -25.72 8.62
CA THR A 428 4.48 -25.94 8.77
C THR A 428 4.13 -27.42 8.76
N ARG A 429 3.08 -27.80 9.50
CA ARG A 429 2.47 -29.14 9.45
C ARG A 429 1.35 -29.25 8.40
N GLN A 430 0.97 -28.13 7.81
CA GLN A 430 -0.14 -28.01 6.87
C GLN A 430 0.34 -27.92 5.42
N ALA A 431 1.64 -28.17 5.14
CA ALA A 431 2.21 -28.00 3.81
C ALA A 431 1.37 -28.66 2.69
N PRO A 432 0.94 -29.94 2.81
CA PRO A 432 0.18 -30.58 1.74
C PRO A 432 -1.20 -29.95 1.47
N SER A 433 -1.86 -29.38 2.49
CA SER A 433 -3.18 -28.75 2.32
C SER A 433 -3.08 -27.32 1.80
N LEU A 434 -1.97 -26.63 2.08
CA LEU A 434 -1.72 -25.25 1.66
C LEU A 434 -1.18 -25.15 0.23
N VAL A 435 -0.69 -26.24 -0.35
CA VAL A 435 -0.24 -26.28 -1.75
C VAL A 435 -1.39 -25.94 -2.70
N GLY A 436 -1.10 -25.10 -3.71
CA GLY A 436 -2.13 -24.60 -4.63
C GLY A 436 -3.05 -23.55 -4.01
N GLN A 437 -2.73 -23.04 -2.81
CA GLN A 437 -3.35 -21.87 -2.21
C GLN A 437 -2.39 -20.69 -2.18
N LYS A 438 -2.95 -19.48 -2.13
CA LYS A 438 -2.22 -18.28 -1.73
C LYS A 438 -2.19 -18.21 -0.21
N ILE A 439 -1.00 -18.00 0.34
CA ILE A 439 -0.80 -17.90 1.79
C ILE A 439 -0.15 -16.56 2.14
N LEU A 440 -0.41 -16.10 3.35
CA LEU A 440 0.21 -14.91 3.92
C LEU A 440 1.33 -15.34 4.85
N VAL A 441 2.54 -14.80 4.66
CA VAL A 441 3.76 -15.16 5.40
C VAL A 441 4.45 -13.90 5.90
N THR A 442 4.86 -13.89 7.17
CA THR A 442 5.63 -12.78 7.77
C THR A 442 7.10 -13.23 7.94
N PRO A 443 8.10 -12.47 7.44
CA PRO A 443 9.50 -12.74 7.73
C PRO A 443 9.84 -12.42 9.19
N ASP A 444 10.61 -13.30 9.82
CA ASP A 444 11.02 -13.22 11.23
C ASP A 444 12.46 -12.74 11.39
N ARG A 445 13.37 -13.33 10.62
CA ARG A 445 14.82 -13.08 10.70
C ARG A 445 15.55 -13.48 9.42
N TRP A 446 16.78 -13.01 9.27
CA TRP A 446 17.67 -13.44 8.20
C TRP A 446 19.09 -13.58 8.72
N ASP A 447 19.49 -14.83 8.96
CA ASP A 447 20.82 -15.18 9.49
C ASP A 447 21.93 -14.92 8.46
N ARG A 448 23.15 -14.67 8.94
CA ARG A 448 24.34 -14.45 8.10
C ARG A 448 24.82 -15.72 7.40
N THR A 449 24.47 -16.88 7.94
CA THR A 449 24.77 -18.20 7.38
C THR A 449 23.69 -18.69 6.43
N SER A 450 22.50 -18.06 6.42
CA SER A 450 21.36 -18.51 5.61
C SER A 450 21.20 -17.68 4.35
N ARG A 451 21.10 -18.35 3.20
CA ARG A 451 20.77 -17.72 1.91
C ARG A 451 19.40 -17.03 1.93
N TYR A 452 18.45 -17.56 2.70
CA TYR A 452 17.04 -17.14 2.72
C TYR A 452 16.61 -16.61 4.10
N PRO A 453 15.67 -15.65 4.16
CA PRO A 453 15.03 -15.29 5.41
C PRO A 453 14.13 -16.43 5.94
N ASP A 454 14.08 -16.56 7.26
CA ASP A 454 13.09 -17.39 7.94
C ASP A 454 11.81 -16.57 8.16
N GLY A 455 10.66 -17.21 8.09
CA GLY A 455 9.37 -16.62 8.44
C GLY A 455 8.36 -17.66 8.93
N HIS A 456 7.16 -17.18 9.23
CA HIS A 456 6.05 -18.02 9.68
C HIS A 456 4.77 -17.77 8.88
N PHE A 457 3.90 -18.77 8.89
CA PHE A 457 2.60 -18.71 8.23
C PHE A 457 1.62 -17.87 9.05
N VAL A 458 0.83 -17.02 8.39
CA VAL A 458 -0.20 -16.20 9.02
C VAL A 458 -1.59 -16.75 8.72
N ARG A 459 -1.96 -16.88 7.44
CA ARG A 459 -3.24 -17.49 7.03
C ARG A 459 -3.26 -17.87 5.55
N ALA A 460 -4.18 -18.74 5.17
CA ALA A 460 -4.52 -18.96 3.77
C ALA A 460 -5.51 -17.88 3.29
N LEU A 461 -5.34 -17.43 2.03
CA LEU A 461 -6.26 -16.50 1.36
C LEU A 461 -7.27 -17.25 0.48
N GLY A 462 -6.91 -18.44 -0.01
CA GLY A 462 -7.75 -19.27 -0.86
C GLY A 462 -6.96 -19.90 -2.01
N LYS A 463 -7.67 -20.63 -2.88
CA LYS A 463 -7.06 -21.33 -4.02
C LYS A 463 -6.46 -20.35 -5.03
N VAL A 464 -5.32 -20.69 -5.62
CA VAL A 464 -4.72 -19.91 -6.71
C VAL A 464 -5.70 -19.81 -7.88
N GLU A 465 -5.75 -18.65 -8.54
CA GLU A 465 -6.71 -18.29 -9.59
C GLU A 465 -8.17 -18.14 -9.15
N SER A 466 -8.51 -18.29 -7.86
CA SER A 466 -9.84 -17.88 -7.38
C SER A 466 -9.92 -16.36 -7.37
N LYS A 467 -11.03 -15.80 -7.85
CA LYS A 467 -11.24 -14.35 -7.95
C LYS A 467 -11.05 -13.68 -6.58
N GLU A 468 -11.60 -14.26 -5.53
CA GLU A 468 -11.55 -13.75 -4.16
C GLU A 468 -10.11 -13.74 -3.62
N ALA A 469 -9.36 -14.84 -3.81
CA ALA A 469 -7.98 -14.96 -3.33
C ALA A 469 -7.03 -14.04 -4.09
N GLU A 470 -7.21 -13.88 -5.41
CA GLU A 470 -6.42 -12.98 -6.25
C GLU A 470 -6.65 -11.50 -5.88
N GLN A 471 -7.91 -11.12 -5.62
CA GLN A 471 -8.25 -9.78 -5.16
C GLN A 471 -7.70 -9.47 -3.78
N GLU A 472 -7.94 -10.34 -2.80
CA GLU A 472 -7.44 -10.14 -1.45
C GLU A 472 -5.91 -10.10 -1.43
N SER A 473 -5.27 -10.95 -2.22
CA SER A 473 -3.83 -10.94 -2.45
C SER A 473 -3.33 -9.60 -2.97
N LEU A 474 -4.01 -9.02 -3.97
CA LEU A 474 -3.65 -7.74 -4.55
C LEU A 474 -3.79 -6.61 -3.52
N LEU A 475 -4.90 -6.59 -2.77
CA LEU A 475 -5.15 -5.58 -1.75
C LEU A 475 -4.09 -5.61 -0.63
N LEU A 476 -3.67 -6.82 -0.20
CA LEU A 476 -2.61 -6.99 0.78
C LEU A 476 -1.24 -6.56 0.23
N GLU A 477 -0.94 -6.87 -1.03
CA GLU A 477 0.36 -6.58 -1.63
C GLU A 477 0.63 -5.07 -1.74
N PHE A 478 -0.43 -4.29 -1.95
CA PHE A 478 -0.35 -2.83 -2.01
C PHE A 478 -0.79 -2.15 -0.70
N ASP A 479 -0.88 -2.87 0.42
CA ASP A 479 -1.29 -2.30 1.72
C ASP A 479 -2.57 -1.45 1.61
N VAL A 480 -3.60 -1.97 0.95
CA VAL A 480 -4.91 -1.32 0.84
C VAL A 480 -5.78 -1.80 2.02
N PRO A 481 -6.23 -0.91 2.92
CA PRO A 481 -7.14 -1.31 3.99
C PRO A 481 -8.51 -1.67 3.41
N TYR A 482 -8.88 -2.95 3.43
CA TYR A 482 -10.14 -3.47 2.88
C TYR A 482 -11.10 -4.02 3.94
N ARG A 483 -10.74 -3.92 5.23
CA ARG A 483 -11.61 -4.38 6.31
C ARG A 483 -12.90 -3.54 6.36
N PRO A 484 -14.04 -4.14 6.75
CA PRO A 484 -15.26 -3.39 7.02
C PRO A 484 -15.03 -2.29 8.07
N PHE A 485 -15.86 -1.25 8.01
CA PHE A 485 -15.84 -0.17 9.00
C PHE A 485 -16.30 -0.70 10.36
N GLY A 486 -15.53 -0.44 11.41
CA GLY A 486 -15.88 -0.84 12.78
C GLY A 486 -17.01 0.00 13.37
N LYS A 487 -17.65 -0.50 14.44
CA LYS A 487 -18.82 0.13 15.06
C LYS A 487 -18.59 1.58 15.48
N ALA A 488 -17.46 1.89 16.13
CA ALA A 488 -17.14 3.27 16.54
C ALA A 488 -17.07 4.26 15.35
N ILE A 489 -16.78 3.78 14.13
CA ILE A 489 -16.81 4.60 12.91
C ILE A 489 -18.26 4.75 12.43
N LEU A 490 -19.04 3.66 12.42
CA LEU A 490 -20.45 3.68 12.02
C LEU A 490 -21.32 4.52 12.96
N ASP A 491 -21.01 4.54 14.26
CA ASP A 491 -21.70 5.37 15.27
C ASP A 491 -21.47 6.89 15.04
N CYS A 492 -20.53 7.27 14.16
CA CYS A 492 -20.36 8.67 13.73
C CYS A 492 -21.31 9.08 12.59
N LEU A 493 -22.06 8.14 12.00
CA LEU A 493 -23.02 8.43 10.95
C LEU A 493 -24.26 9.14 11.52
N PRO A 494 -25.00 9.91 10.70
CA PRO A 494 -26.30 10.45 11.11
C PRO A 494 -27.24 9.35 11.60
N VAL A 495 -27.92 9.59 12.73
CA VAL A 495 -28.79 8.59 13.37
C VAL A 495 -30.01 8.24 12.51
N GLU A 496 -30.41 9.16 11.63
CA GLU A 496 -31.49 9.00 10.66
C GLU A 496 -31.13 8.02 9.54
N GLY A 497 -29.84 7.72 9.34
CA GLY A 497 -29.38 6.84 8.28
C GLY A 497 -29.80 7.34 6.89
N ASP A 498 -30.37 6.46 6.07
CA ASP A 498 -30.88 6.78 4.73
C ASP A 498 -32.07 7.75 4.74
N ALA A 499 -32.73 7.94 5.88
CA ALA A 499 -33.86 8.88 6.01
C ALA A 499 -33.42 10.34 6.20
N TRP A 500 -32.10 10.60 6.31
CA TRP A 500 -31.59 11.97 6.42
C TRP A 500 -31.90 12.77 5.15
N VAL A 501 -32.46 13.97 5.33
CA VAL A 501 -32.78 14.92 4.26
C VAL A 501 -32.32 16.31 4.65
N VAL A 502 -32.10 17.18 3.66
CA VAL A 502 -31.82 18.59 3.93
C VAL A 502 -33.07 19.21 4.58
N PRO A 503 -32.96 19.83 5.76
CA PRO A 503 -34.11 20.43 6.42
C PRO A 503 -34.64 21.60 5.58
N PRO A 504 -35.94 21.93 5.66
CA PRO A 504 -36.49 23.13 5.03
C PRO A 504 -35.71 24.38 5.44
N LYS A 505 -35.54 25.32 4.50
CA LYS A 505 -34.78 26.55 4.76
C LYS A 505 -35.39 27.34 5.91
N ASN A 506 -34.60 27.54 6.96
CA ASN A 506 -34.97 28.26 8.16
C ASN A 506 -33.72 28.92 8.76
N ASP A 507 -33.80 30.19 9.12
CA ASP A 507 -32.68 30.97 9.69
C ASP A 507 -32.20 30.43 11.05
N GLY A 508 -33.04 29.65 11.76
CA GLY A 508 -32.69 29.02 13.03
C GLY A 508 -32.04 27.63 12.92
N ASP A 509 -32.01 27.03 11.73
CA ASP A 509 -31.47 25.68 11.54
C ASP A 509 -29.94 25.71 11.37
N PRO A 510 -29.16 24.96 12.17
CA PRO A 510 -27.70 24.92 12.06
C PRO A 510 -27.18 24.54 10.67
N VAL A 511 -27.92 23.75 9.89
CA VAL A 511 -27.52 23.33 8.53
C VAL A 511 -27.49 24.51 7.56
N TRP A 512 -28.41 25.47 7.74
CA TRP A 512 -28.57 26.63 6.86
C TRP A 512 -27.71 27.84 7.26
N LYS A 513 -27.04 27.78 8.41
CA LYS A 513 -26.15 28.85 8.87
C LYS A 513 -25.07 29.15 7.82
N ASP A 514 -25.01 30.42 7.37
CA ASP A 514 -24.03 30.91 6.39
C ASP A 514 -23.95 30.02 5.12
N ARG A 515 -25.09 29.41 4.74
CA ARG A 515 -25.23 28.52 3.59
C ARG A 515 -26.20 29.12 2.58
N GLU A 516 -25.79 29.17 1.33
CA GLU A 516 -26.62 29.72 0.26
C GLU A 516 -27.58 28.68 -0.32
N ASP A 517 -28.77 29.15 -0.71
CA ASP A 517 -29.75 28.32 -1.40
C ASP A 517 -29.57 28.49 -2.91
N LEU A 518 -29.09 27.44 -3.57
CA LEU A 518 -28.80 27.41 -5.00
C LEU A 518 -29.66 26.37 -5.74
N ARG A 519 -30.76 25.90 -5.12
CA ARG A 519 -31.63 24.87 -5.69
C ARG A 519 -32.33 25.29 -6.99
N ASP A 520 -32.46 26.59 -7.22
CA ASP A 520 -33.06 27.15 -8.44
C ASP A 520 -32.12 27.09 -9.65
N LEU A 521 -30.81 26.87 -9.44
CA LEU A 521 -29.85 26.76 -10.53
C LEU A 521 -30.05 25.46 -11.32
N VAL A 522 -29.80 25.55 -12.63
CA VAL A 522 -29.86 24.41 -13.55
C VAL A 522 -28.53 23.65 -13.50
N VAL A 523 -28.36 22.89 -12.43
CA VAL A 523 -27.16 22.09 -12.15
C VAL A 523 -27.32 20.68 -12.72
N CYS A 524 -26.25 20.10 -13.27
CA CYS A 524 -26.17 18.68 -13.64
C CYS A 524 -24.81 18.07 -13.31
N SER A 525 -24.74 16.76 -13.11
CA SER A 525 -23.47 16.01 -13.05
C SER A 525 -23.20 15.28 -14.36
N ILE A 526 -21.93 15.03 -14.67
CA ILE A 526 -21.48 14.29 -15.85
C ILE A 526 -20.38 13.31 -15.42
N ASP A 527 -20.73 12.03 -15.38
CA ASP A 527 -19.94 11.01 -14.68
C ASP A 527 -19.66 9.78 -15.57
N PRO A 528 -18.72 8.90 -15.17
CA PRO A 528 -18.58 7.59 -15.80
C PRO A 528 -19.87 6.75 -15.65
N PRO A 529 -20.14 5.82 -16.60
CA PRO A 529 -21.24 4.88 -16.48
C PRO A 529 -21.21 4.11 -15.16
N GLY A 530 -22.37 4.02 -14.49
CA GLY A 530 -22.54 3.34 -13.21
C GLY A 530 -21.98 4.07 -11.98
N CYS A 531 -21.59 5.35 -12.09
CA CYS A 531 -21.10 6.13 -10.95
C CYS A 531 -22.19 6.32 -9.89
N GLN A 532 -21.86 6.02 -8.63
CA GLN A 532 -22.77 6.19 -7.47
C GLN A 532 -22.27 7.26 -6.50
N ASP A 533 -20.97 7.50 -6.48
CA ASP A 533 -20.22 8.47 -5.67
C ASP A 533 -20.01 9.78 -6.43
N ILE A 534 -21.11 10.48 -6.74
CA ILE A 534 -21.09 11.72 -7.53
C ILE A 534 -20.57 12.86 -6.65
N ASP A 535 -19.30 13.21 -6.85
CA ASP A 535 -18.61 14.27 -6.11
C ASP A 535 -18.93 15.67 -6.65
N ASP A 536 -19.12 15.81 -7.97
CA ASP A 536 -19.18 17.10 -8.64
C ASP A 536 -20.44 17.29 -9.50
N ALA A 537 -20.88 18.55 -9.57
CA ALA A 537 -21.94 18.98 -10.45
C ALA A 537 -21.65 20.38 -10.98
N LEU A 538 -22.13 20.71 -12.18
CA LEU A 538 -21.78 21.92 -12.91
C LEU A 538 -23.03 22.69 -13.35
N HIS A 539 -22.88 24.01 -13.49
CA HIS A 539 -23.84 24.84 -14.21
C HIS A 539 -23.13 25.98 -14.95
N ALA A 540 -23.78 26.51 -15.98
CA ALA A 540 -23.45 27.82 -16.55
C ALA A 540 -24.69 28.57 -17.03
N ARG A 541 -24.67 29.90 -16.91
CA ARG A 541 -25.69 30.80 -17.45
C ARG A 541 -25.08 32.13 -17.88
N ARG A 542 -25.75 32.82 -18.81
CA ARG A 542 -25.37 34.19 -19.20
C ARG A 542 -25.94 35.20 -18.20
N LEU A 543 -25.13 36.18 -17.82
CA LEU A 543 -25.49 37.31 -16.99
C LEU A 543 -25.98 38.49 -17.85
N GLN A 544 -26.69 39.43 -17.22
CA GLN A 544 -27.24 40.61 -17.92
C GLN A 544 -26.16 41.51 -18.53
N ASN A 545 -24.95 41.52 -17.97
CA ASN A 545 -23.80 42.29 -18.46
C ASN A 545 -23.07 41.60 -19.64
N GLY A 546 -23.55 40.44 -20.11
CA GLY A 546 -22.94 39.67 -21.19
C GLY A 546 -21.88 38.66 -20.74
N ASN A 547 -21.43 38.72 -19.48
CA ASN A 547 -20.53 37.71 -18.91
C ASN A 547 -21.27 36.39 -18.67
N ILE A 548 -20.50 35.36 -18.36
CA ILE A 548 -20.99 34.02 -18.08
C ILE A 548 -20.73 33.71 -16.60
N GLU A 549 -21.78 33.37 -15.86
CA GLU A 549 -21.62 32.72 -14.57
C GLU A 549 -21.47 31.22 -14.81
N ALA A 550 -20.39 30.63 -14.32
CA ALA A 550 -20.18 29.19 -14.31
C ALA A 550 -19.87 28.74 -12.89
N GLY A 551 -20.38 27.58 -12.48
CA GLY A 551 -20.15 27.05 -11.15
C GLY A 551 -19.84 25.56 -11.15
N VAL A 552 -18.97 25.19 -10.21
CA VAL A 552 -18.69 23.82 -9.81
C VAL A 552 -19.17 23.65 -8.38
N HIS A 553 -20.01 22.64 -8.16
CA HIS A 553 -20.62 22.31 -6.88
C HIS A 553 -20.08 20.96 -6.43
N ILE A 554 -19.37 20.93 -5.31
CA ILE A 554 -18.71 19.72 -4.81
C ILE A 554 -19.44 19.19 -3.57
N ALA A 555 -19.60 17.88 -3.44
CA ALA A 555 -20.19 17.22 -2.27
C ALA A 555 -19.62 17.76 -0.94
N ASP A 556 -20.49 18.16 0.01
CA ASP A 556 -20.07 18.71 1.30
C ASP A 556 -19.77 17.63 2.36
N VAL A 557 -18.76 16.81 2.10
CA VAL A 557 -18.33 15.74 3.05
C VAL A 557 -17.87 16.31 4.39
N SER A 558 -17.27 17.50 4.38
CA SER A 558 -16.77 18.16 5.60
C SER A 558 -17.88 18.50 6.62
N HIS A 559 -19.14 18.51 6.20
CA HIS A 559 -20.29 18.64 7.11
C HIS A 559 -20.55 17.35 7.92
N PHE A 560 -20.28 16.18 7.35
CA PHE A 560 -20.53 14.89 7.99
C PHE A 560 -19.30 14.31 8.69
N VAL A 561 -18.10 14.61 8.18
CA VAL A 561 -16.83 14.07 8.70
C VAL A 561 -16.09 15.14 9.50
N TYR A 562 -16.30 15.15 10.81
CA TYR A 562 -15.69 16.10 11.74
C TYR A 562 -14.26 15.70 12.16
N PRO A 563 -13.34 16.67 12.34
CA PRO A 563 -11.99 16.40 12.84
C PRO A 563 -11.97 15.61 14.16
N ASP A 564 -10.93 14.81 14.37
CA ASP A 564 -10.67 14.06 15.61
C ASP A 564 -11.75 13.02 15.99
N THR A 565 -12.62 12.65 15.05
CA THR A 565 -13.57 11.54 15.19
C THR A 565 -12.98 10.20 14.72
N PRO A 566 -13.52 9.04 15.15
CA PRO A 566 -13.17 7.75 14.57
C PRO A 566 -13.31 7.69 13.03
N MET A 567 -14.36 8.30 12.48
CA MET A 567 -14.57 8.43 11.04
C MET A 567 -13.43 9.19 10.34
N ASP A 568 -13.00 10.32 10.91
CA ASP A 568 -11.90 11.13 10.38
C ASP A 568 -10.56 10.39 10.44
N ALA A 569 -10.29 9.69 11.54
CA ALA A 569 -9.08 8.88 11.68
C ALA A 569 -9.03 7.73 10.66
N GLU A 570 -10.18 7.07 10.39
CA GLU A 570 -10.27 6.01 9.37
C GLU A 570 -10.10 6.59 7.95
N ALA A 571 -10.77 7.70 7.64
CA ALA A 571 -10.63 8.37 6.35
C ALA A 571 -9.19 8.85 6.09
N ALA A 572 -8.52 9.39 7.12
CA ALA A 572 -7.10 9.77 7.06
C ALA A 572 -6.18 8.54 6.87
N SER A 573 -6.50 7.42 7.51
CA SER A 573 -5.76 6.16 7.40
C SER A 573 -5.87 5.52 6.01
N ARG A 574 -7.08 5.50 5.43
CA ARG A 574 -7.33 5.02 4.06
C ARG A 574 -6.77 5.97 3.01
N GLY A 575 -6.95 7.28 3.22
CA GLY A 575 -6.42 8.38 2.40
C GLY A 575 -7.11 8.57 1.04
N THR A 576 -7.47 7.48 0.36
CA THR A 576 -8.18 7.49 -0.93
C THR A 576 -9.02 6.22 -1.10
N THR A 577 -10.13 6.31 -1.84
CA THR A 577 -10.84 5.14 -2.37
C THR A 577 -9.96 4.45 -3.40
N VAL A 578 -9.96 3.10 -3.40
CA VAL A 578 -9.22 2.29 -4.37
C VAL A 578 -10.19 1.66 -5.35
N TYR A 579 -9.99 1.94 -6.65
CA TYR A 579 -10.78 1.37 -7.73
C TYR A 579 -10.02 0.19 -8.34
N LEU A 580 -10.64 -0.98 -8.29
CA LEU A 580 -10.22 -2.20 -8.97
C LEU A 580 -11.15 -2.43 -10.18
N ALA A 581 -10.83 -3.39 -11.04
CA ALA A 581 -11.61 -3.65 -12.24
C ALA A 581 -13.07 -4.06 -11.95
N ASP A 582 -13.33 -4.74 -10.82
CA ASP A 582 -14.65 -5.27 -10.46
C ASP A 582 -15.18 -4.79 -9.11
N LYS A 583 -14.31 -4.16 -8.30
CA LYS A 583 -14.63 -3.76 -6.93
C LYS A 583 -14.10 -2.37 -6.62
N ARG A 584 -14.81 -1.66 -5.75
CA ARG A 584 -14.38 -0.40 -5.15
C ARG A 584 -14.15 -0.61 -3.64
N VAL A 585 -13.03 -0.12 -3.12
CA VAL A 585 -12.74 -0.11 -1.68
C VAL A 585 -12.86 1.32 -1.18
N ASP A 586 -13.97 1.62 -0.52
CA ASP A 586 -14.37 2.98 -0.16
C ASP A 586 -13.53 3.59 0.95
N MET A 587 -13.23 4.89 0.83
CA MET A 587 -12.65 5.69 1.90
C MET A 587 -13.65 5.94 3.05
N LEU A 588 -14.93 6.14 2.71
CA LEU A 588 -16.02 6.44 3.63
C LEU A 588 -17.09 5.34 3.58
N PRO A 589 -17.90 5.13 4.64
CA PRO A 589 -19.02 4.22 4.60
C PRO A 589 -20.00 4.53 3.46
N SER A 590 -20.63 3.50 2.90
CA SER A 590 -21.55 3.61 1.76
C SER A 590 -22.65 4.64 1.97
N LEU A 591 -23.22 4.73 3.17
CA LEU A 591 -24.24 5.73 3.50
C LEU A 591 -23.78 7.16 3.17
N LEU A 592 -22.55 7.54 3.52
CA LEU A 592 -22.03 8.86 3.16
C LEU A 592 -21.65 8.92 1.68
N GLY A 593 -20.90 7.92 1.20
CA GLY A 593 -20.27 7.97 -0.12
C GLY A 593 -21.24 7.83 -1.30
N THR A 594 -22.24 6.96 -1.22
CA THR A 594 -23.17 6.69 -2.33
C THR A 594 -24.56 7.30 -2.14
N ASN A 595 -24.87 7.83 -0.95
CA ASN A 595 -26.17 8.42 -0.67
C ASN A 595 -26.11 9.88 -0.19
N LEU A 596 -25.68 10.13 1.06
CA LEU A 596 -25.87 11.44 1.70
C LEU A 596 -25.00 12.56 1.11
N CYS A 597 -23.76 12.26 0.73
CA CYS A 597 -22.86 13.24 0.10
C CYS A 597 -22.99 13.26 -1.42
N SER A 598 -23.36 12.12 -2.04
CA SER A 598 -23.50 11.99 -3.49
C SER A 598 -24.55 12.96 -4.05
N LEU A 599 -24.18 13.75 -5.06
CA LEU A 599 -25.00 14.81 -5.66
C LEU A 599 -26.06 14.28 -6.64
N ARG A 600 -26.88 13.35 -6.15
CA ARG A 600 -27.91 12.63 -6.92
C ARG A 600 -28.95 13.57 -7.56
N ALA A 601 -29.37 13.22 -8.77
CA ALA A 601 -30.41 13.94 -9.49
C ALA A 601 -31.76 13.92 -8.75
N GLY A 602 -32.45 15.06 -8.75
CA GLY A 602 -33.78 15.24 -8.16
C GLY A 602 -33.82 15.34 -6.63
N ILE A 603 -32.67 15.27 -5.95
CA ILE A 603 -32.60 15.27 -4.49
C ILE A 603 -31.79 16.48 -4.00
N GLU A 604 -32.24 17.11 -2.92
CA GLU A 604 -31.52 18.20 -2.26
C GLU A 604 -30.28 17.66 -1.54
N ARG A 605 -29.14 18.32 -1.77
CA ARG A 605 -27.84 17.93 -1.23
C ARG A 605 -27.02 19.13 -0.79
N LEU A 606 -26.24 18.94 0.25
CA LEU A 606 -25.25 19.92 0.71
C LEU A 606 -24.04 19.90 -0.21
N ALA A 607 -23.59 21.08 -0.63
CA ALA A 607 -22.44 21.26 -1.48
C ALA A 607 -21.52 22.38 -0.99
N PHE A 608 -20.28 22.36 -1.44
CA PHE A 608 -19.34 23.46 -1.42
C PHE A 608 -19.20 23.96 -2.87
N SER A 609 -19.73 25.15 -3.14
CA SER A 609 -19.78 25.75 -4.46
C SER A 609 -18.61 26.72 -4.69
N VAL A 610 -18.01 26.60 -5.89
CA VAL A 610 -17.08 27.58 -6.46
C VAL A 610 -17.75 28.16 -7.70
N ILE A 611 -18.00 29.47 -7.70
CA ILE A 611 -18.76 30.15 -8.74
C ILE A 611 -17.90 31.27 -9.31
N TRP A 612 -17.71 31.27 -10.62
CA TRP A 612 -16.95 32.27 -11.35
C TRP A 612 -17.86 33.16 -12.17
N GLU A 613 -17.50 34.44 -12.24
CA GLU A 613 -17.88 35.30 -13.35
C GLU A 613 -16.76 35.27 -14.38
N LEU A 614 -17.07 34.82 -15.59
CA LEU A 614 -16.15 34.65 -16.70
C LEU A 614 -16.56 35.55 -17.87
N THR A 615 -15.59 36.19 -18.50
CA THR A 615 -15.80 36.80 -19.82
C THR A 615 -16.08 35.72 -20.88
N GLU A 616 -16.58 36.10 -22.06
CA GLU A 616 -16.75 35.15 -23.17
C GLU A 616 -15.44 34.45 -23.53
N ASP A 617 -14.29 35.09 -23.32
CA ASP A 617 -12.96 34.52 -23.54
C ASP A 617 -12.43 33.66 -22.39
N ALA A 618 -13.29 33.26 -21.45
CA ALA A 618 -12.93 32.47 -20.29
C ALA A 618 -11.80 33.10 -19.44
N ASN A 619 -11.78 34.43 -19.34
CA ASN A 619 -10.99 35.14 -18.32
C ASN A 619 -11.82 35.32 -17.06
N ILE A 620 -11.23 35.03 -15.90
CA ILE A 620 -11.87 35.20 -14.58
C ILE A 620 -11.99 36.68 -14.26
N VAL A 621 -13.23 37.15 -14.09
CA VAL A 621 -13.55 38.49 -13.57
C VAL A 621 -13.62 38.43 -12.05
N ASN A 622 -14.32 37.43 -11.52
CA ASN A 622 -14.49 37.22 -10.08
C ASN A 622 -14.64 35.73 -9.75
N VAL A 623 -14.32 35.35 -8.52
CA VAL A 623 -14.54 34.01 -7.97
C VAL A 623 -15.15 34.11 -6.57
N ARG A 624 -16.21 33.33 -6.36
CA ARG A 624 -16.96 33.26 -5.11
C ARG A 624 -16.96 31.82 -4.58
N PHE A 625 -16.67 31.67 -3.29
CA PHE A 625 -16.68 30.39 -2.59
C PHE A 625 -17.79 30.42 -1.54
N THR A 626 -18.67 29.42 -1.54
CA THR A 626 -19.75 29.34 -0.54
C THR A 626 -20.13 27.90 -0.22
N LYS A 627 -20.54 27.66 1.03
CA LYS A 627 -21.36 26.49 1.34
C LYS A 627 -22.74 26.71 0.76
N SER A 628 -23.34 25.67 0.20
CA SER A 628 -24.63 25.77 -0.47
C SER A 628 -25.51 24.54 -0.29
N VAL A 629 -26.78 24.67 -0.62
CA VAL A 629 -27.69 23.58 -0.93
C VAL A 629 -28.02 23.62 -2.42
N ILE A 630 -27.90 22.49 -3.10
CA ILE A 630 -28.23 22.35 -4.52
C ILE A 630 -29.29 21.26 -4.72
N SER A 631 -29.92 21.26 -5.89
CA SER A 631 -30.78 20.18 -6.37
C SER A 631 -30.40 19.92 -7.83
N SER A 632 -29.58 18.88 -8.05
CA SER A 632 -29.14 18.50 -9.39
C SER A 632 -30.36 18.11 -10.24
N LYS A 633 -30.51 18.70 -11.42
CA LYS A 633 -31.67 18.47 -12.30
C LYS A 633 -31.52 17.18 -13.11
N ALA A 634 -30.29 16.76 -13.37
CA ALA A 634 -29.97 15.54 -14.10
C ALA A 634 -28.56 15.04 -13.73
N ALA A 635 -28.38 13.73 -13.79
CA ALA A 635 -27.08 13.07 -13.74
C ALA A 635 -26.89 12.38 -15.09
N PHE A 636 -25.85 12.74 -15.83
CA PHE A 636 -25.58 12.23 -17.16
C PHE A 636 -24.36 11.32 -17.15
N GLU A 637 -24.38 10.29 -17.99
CA GLU A 637 -23.13 9.66 -18.42
C GLU A 637 -22.41 10.55 -19.44
N TYR A 638 -21.09 10.39 -19.58
CA TYR A 638 -20.30 11.14 -20.57
C TYR A 638 -20.85 11.04 -22.00
N SER A 639 -21.32 9.86 -22.41
CA SER A 639 -21.92 9.58 -23.72
C SER A 639 -23.25 10.31 -23.89
N GLU A 640 -24.11 10.30 -22.87
CA GLU A 640 -25.41 10.98 -22.89
C GLU A 640 -25.24 12.50 -22.97
N ALA A 641 -24.33 13.06 -22.17
CA ALA A 641 -24.00 14.47 -22.24
C ALA A 641 -23.40 14.85 -23.61
N GLN A 642 -22.62 13.97 -24.24
CA GLN A 642 -22.04 14.19 -25.56
C GLN A 642 -23.13 14.20 -26.65
N MET A 643 -24.04 13.22 -26.64
CA MET A 643 -25.18 13.21 -27.56
C MET A 643 -26.03 14.48 -27.43
N ARG A 644 -26.27 14.93 -26.21
CA ARG A 644 -27.01 16.18 -25.92
C ARG A 644 -26.27 17.43 -26.41
N LEU A 645 -24.95 17.46 -26.24
CA LEU A 645 -24.10 18.54 -26.70
C LEU A 645 -24.16 18.69 -28.23
N ASP A 646 -24.14 17.56 -28.94
CA ASP A 646 -24.08 17.49 -30.40
C ASP A 646 -25.44 17.68 -31.09
N ASP A 647 -26.55 17.33 -30.43
CA ASP A 647 -27.90 17.48 -30.99
C ASP A 647 -28.38 18.94 -30.99
N SER A 648 -28.20 19.62 -32.12
CA SER A 648 -28.63 21.01 -32.32
C SER A 648 -30.12 21.31 -32.08
N THR A 649 -31.00 20.30 -32.08
CA THR A 649 -32.45 20.47 -31.88
C THR A 649 -32.82 20.70 -30.41
N LEU A 650 -31.98 20.26 -29.47
CA LEU A 650 -32.20 20.46 -28.04
C LEU A 650 -31.80 21.87 -27.62
N THR A 651 -32.75 22.61 -27.04
CA THR A 651 -32.55 24.02 -26.59
C THR A 651 -33.04 24.28 -25.17
N ASP A 652 -33.31 23.23 -24.40
CA ASP A 652 -33.69 23.36 -23.00
C ASP A 652 -32.54 23.94 -22.14
N PRO A 653 -32.84 24.48 -20.95
CA PRO A 653 -31.83 25.16 -20.12
C PRO A 653 -30.62 24.30 -19.75
N LEU A 654 -30.76 22.98 -19.57
CA LEU A 654 -29.63 22.08 -19.29
C LEU A 654 -28.69 22.01 -20.49
N THR A 655 -29.25 21.85 -21.70
CA THR A 655 -28.46 21.78 -22.93
C THR A 655 -27.71 23.08 -23.19
N VAL A 656 -28.36 24.24 -22.97
CA VAL A 656 -27.72 25.55 -23.09
C VAL A 656 -26.56 25.70 -22.10
N SER A 657 -26.77 25.28 -20.84
CA SER A 657 -25.73 25.26 -19.80
C SER A 657 -24.53 24.40 -20.21
N ILE A 658 -24.76 23.15 -20.66
CA ILE A 658 -23.69 22.23 -21.11
C ILE A 658 -22.91 22.78 -22.31
N ARG A 659 -23.59 23.39 -23.29
CA ARG A 659 -22.91 24.02 -24.44
C ARG A 659 -22.05 25.21 -24.01
N LEU A 660 -22.56 26.01 -23.08
CA LEU A 660 -21.82 27.15 -22.54
C LEU A 660 -20.57 26.70 -21.79
N LEU A 661 -20.71 25.68 -20.93
CA LEU A 661 -19.58 25.00 -20.27
C LEU A 661 -18.56 24.49 -21.30
N ASN A 662 -19.00 23.76 -22.33
CA ASN A 662 -18.10 23.24 -23.36
C ASN A 662 -17.34 24.36 -24.11
N SER A 663 -18.02 25.46 -24.41
CA SER A 663 -17.40 26.61 -25.08
C SER A 663 -16.27 27.23 -24.25
N LEU A 664 -16.49 27.35 -22.93
CA LEU A 664 -15.49 27.83 -21.98
C LEU A 664 -14.35 26.83 -21.81
N ALA A 665 -14.67 25.54 -21.67
CA ALA A 665 -13.67 24.48 -21.49
C ALA A 665 -12.67 24.41 -22.65
N LYS A 666 -13.13 24.55 -23.91
CA LYS A 666 -12.25 24.62 -25.07
C LYS A 666 -11.25 25.78 -24.97
N LYS A 667 -11.70 26.95 -24.50
CA LYS A 667 -10.83 28.14 -24.32
C LYS A 667 -9.86 27.95 -23.15
N LEU A 668 -10.33 27.40 -22.02
CA LEU A 668 -9.49 27.08 -20.86
C LEU A 668 -8.38 26.10 -21.23
N LYS A 669 -8.72 25.00 -21.92
CA LYS A 669 -7.76 24.02 -22.42
C LYS A 669 -6.73 24.66 -23.34
N ALA A 670 -7.18 25.47 -24.31
CA ALA A 670 -6.26 26.15 -25.23
C ALA A 670 -5.25 27.04 -24.49
N LYS A 671 -5.68 27.81 -23.49
CA LYS A 671 -4.79 28.62 -22.65
C LYS A 671 -3.82 27.77 -21.84
N ARG A 672 -4.29 26.66 -21.26
CA ARG A 672 -3.48 25.74 -20.47
C ARG A 672 -2.40 25.06 -21.34
N MET A 673 -2.75 24.63 -22.54
CA MET A 673 -1.80 24.07 -23.51
C MET A 673 -0.78 25.12 -23.96
N ALA A 674 -1.22 26.36 -24.24
CA ALA A 674 -0.33 27.47 -24.59
C ALA A 674 0.62 27.86 -23.45
N ALA A 675 0.22 27.65 -22.19
CA ALA A 675 1.09 27.82 -21.02
C ALA A 675 2.13 26.69 -20.85
N GLY A 676 2.07 25.64 -21.68
CA GLY A 676 3.01 24.52 -21.69
C GLY A 676 2.59 23.33 -20.83
N ALA A 677 1.29 23.07 -20.71
CA ALA A 677 0.81 21.84 -20.08
C ALA A 677 1.09 20.62 -20.95
N LEU A 678 1.34 19.48 -20.29
CA LEU A 678 1.69 18.25 -20.96
C LEU A 678 0.45 17.39 -21.19
N ASP A 679 0.25 16.91 -22.41
CA ASP A 679 -0.69 15.83 -22.70
C ASP A 679 0.06 14.49 -22.65
N LEU A 680 -0.03 13.82 -21.50
CA LEU A 680 0.66 12.56 -21.20
C LEU A 680 -0.31 11.39 -21.08
N ALA A 681 -1.47 11.46 -21.72
CA ALA A 681 -2.50 10.43 -21.61
C ALA A 681 -1.94 9.04 -21.97
N SER A 682 -1.95 8.14 -20.98
CA SER A 682 -1.83 6.70 -21.24
C SER A 682 -3.21 6.21 -21.67
N PRO A 683 -3.33 5.42 -22.75
CA PRO A 683 -4.57 4.73 -23.06
C PRO A 683 -5.00 3.91 -21.84
N GLU A 684 -6.12 4.28 -21.22
CA GLU A 684 -6.68 3.52 -20.11
C GLU A 684 -7.48 2.34 -20.68
N VAL A 685 -7.12 1.13 -20.27
CA VAL A 685 -7.86 -0.09 -20.58
C VAL A 685 -8.97 -0.27 -19.54
N ARG A 686 -10.19 -0.52 -20.00
CA ARG A 686 -11.35 -0.85 -19.16
C ARG A 686 -11.75 -2.31 -19.38
N ILE A 687 -12.07 -2.98 -18.28
CA ILE A 687 -12.58 -4.35 -18.26
C ILE A 687 -14.10 -4.28 -18.17
N ASN A 688 -14.79 -4.95 -19.09
CA ASN A 688 -16.23 -5.15 -19.03
C ASN A 688 -16.50 -6.57 -18.55
N LEU A 689 -17.13 -6.68 -17.38
CA LEU A 689 -17.55 -7.94 -16.79
C LEU A 689 -19.05 -8.11 -17.06
N ALA A 690 -19.44 -9.20 -17.71
CA ALA A 690 -20.86 -9.51 -17.88
C ALA A 690 -21.43 -10.08 -16.57
N SER A 691 -21.90 -9.22 -15.67
CA SER A 691 -22.57 -9.62 -14.42
C SER A 691 -24.09 -9.44 -14.55
N PRO A 692 -24.92 -10.36 -14.01
CA PRO A 692 -26.39 -10.22 -14.02
C PRO A 692 -26.93 -9.09 -13.11
N GLU A 693 -26.08 -8.47 -12.28
CA GLU A 693 -26.44 -7.36 -11.38
C GLU A 693 -26.11 -5.97 -11.96
N SER A 694 -25.40 -5.90 -13.09
CA SER A 694 -25.26 -4.66 -13.87
C SER A 694 -26.36 -4.62 -14.92
N SER A 695 -27.36 -3.77 -14.71
CA SER A 695 -28.34 -3.42 -15.75
C SER A 695 -27.69 -2.50 -16.78
N ASP A 696 -26.75 -3.03 -17.57
CA ASP A 696 -26.14 -2.32 -18.70
C ASP A 696 -26.88 -2.69 -20.00
N PRO A 697 -27.54 -1.74 -20.69
CA PRO A 697 -27.98 -1.95 -22.05
C PRO A 697 -26.76 -1.91 -22.99
N LEU A 698 -26.67 -2.94 -23.84
CA LEU A 698 -25.80 -2.98 -25.02
C LEU A 698 -26.01 -1.72 -25.89
N VAL A 699 -25.12 -0.72 -25.80
CA VAL A 699 -24.93 0.24 -26.88
C VAL A 699 -23.75 -0.22 -27.72
N ALA A 700 -24.06 -0.91 -28.81
CA ALA A 700 -23.12 -1.08 -29.92
C ALA A 700 -22.79 0.33 -30.48
N PRO A 701 -21.51 0.69 -30.68
CA PRO A 701 -21.15 1.93 -31.35
C PRO A 701 -21.37 1.74 -32.86
N SER A 702 -22.62 1.87 -33.31
CA SER A 702 -22.97 1.77 -34.74
C SER A 702 -22.83 3.08 -35.52
N SER A 703 -22.15 4.11 -34.99
CA SER A 703 -22.08 5.42 -35.65
C SER A 703 -20.72 6.14 -35.63
N LEU A 704 -19.61 5.43 -35.41
CA LEU A 704 -18.25 5.98 -35.61
C LEU A 704 -17.46 5.13 -36.61
N PRO A 705 -16.99 5.69 -37.74
CA PRO A 705 -16.12 4.95 -38.65
C PRO A 705 -14.73 4.82 -38.03
N GLY A 706 -14.36 3.62 -37.57
CA GLY A 706 -12.98 3.28 -37.19
C GLY A 706 -12.74 2.62 -35.83
N ALA A 707 -13.75 2.47 -34.96
CA ALA A 707 -13.60 1.71 -33.72
C ALA A 707 -13.83 0.21 -33.98
N SER A 708 -12.78 -0.61 -33.94
CA SER A 708 -12.93 -2.06 -34.04
C SER A 708 -13.51 -2.62 -32.73
N THR A 709 -14.83 -2.81 -32.68
CA THR A 709 -15.45 -3.71 -31.71
C THR A 709 -15.05 -5.14 -32.03
N LEU A 710 -14.10 -5.70 -31.27
CA LEU A 710 -13.76 -7.12 -31.28
C LEU A 710 -14.81 -7.91 -30.47
N SER A 711 -16.06 -7.97 -30.96
CA SER A 711 -17.08 -8.85 -30.39
C SER A 711 -17.20 -10.12 -31.23
N GLY A 712 -16.61 -11.23 -30.74
CA GLY A 712 -16.87 -12.57 -31.26
C GLY A 712 -18.21 -13.11 -30.73
N SER A 713 -19.01 -13.66 -31.66
CA SER A 713 -20.16 -14.57 -31.50
C SER A 713 -21.10 -14.39 -30.30
N LYS A 714 -22.37 -14.09 -30.61
CA LYS A 714 -23.53 -14.43 -29.77
C LYS A 714 -23.59 -15.96 -29.61
N ASP A 715 -23.09 -16.50 -28.50
CA ASP A 715 -23.41 -17.87 -28.09
C ASP A 715 -23.99 -17.79 -26.67
N GLU A 716 -25.28 -18.12 -26.54
CA GLU A 716 -26.07 -18.05 -25.30
C GLU A 716 -25.69 -19.18 -24.33
N ARG A 717 -24.44 -19.18 -23.83
CA ARG A 717 -24.01 -20.06 -22.74
C ARG A 717 -23.57 -19.25 -21.52
N LYS A 718 -24.14 -19.64 -20.37
CA LYS A 718 -23.98 -19.16 -18.99
C LYS A 718 -22.51 -19.15 -18.49
N GLY A 719 -21.66 -18.33 -19.10
CA GLY A 719 -20.30 -18.03 -18.62
C GLY A 719 -20.04 -16.52 -18.71
N GLU A 720 -19.56 -15.93 -17.62
CA GLU A 720 -19.12 -14.53 -17.56
C GLU A 720 -18.03 -14.31 -18.63
N THR A 721 -18.35 -13.63 -19.75
CA THR A 721 -17.34 -13.31 -20.76
C THR A 721 -16.69 -11.98 -20.41
N ILE A 722 -15.36 -11.93 -20.39
CA ILE A 722 -14.61 -10.72 -20.03
C ILE A 722 -14.17 -9.96 -21.30
N GLY A 723 -14.69 -8.74 -21.48
CA GLY A 723 -14.30 -7.85 -22.57
C GLY A 723 -13.20 -6.88 -22.14
N VAL A 724 -12.23 -6.63 -23.04
CA VAL A 724 -11.18 -5.61 -22.85
C VAL A 724 -11.40 -4.51 -23.88
N MET A 725 -11.53 -3.26 -23.45
CA MET A 725 -11.74 -2.12 -24.35
C MET A 725 -10.87 -0.92 -23.96
N GLN A 726 -10.44 -0.15 -24.95
CA GLN A 726 -9.79 1.14 -24.70
C GLN A 726 -10.85 2.22 -24.43
N LYS A 727 -10.58 3.05 -23.43
CA LYS A 727 -11.45 4.18 -23.08
C LYS A 727 -11.29 5.30 -24.12
N ALA A 728 -12.36 5.61 -24.84
CA ALA A 728 -12.41 6.79 -25.70
C ALA A 728 -12.61 8.06 -24.86
N LEU A 729 -11.81 9.09 -25.13
CA LEU A 729 -11.96 10.42 -24.52
C LEU A 729 -12.95 11.25 -25.35
N LEU A 730 -14.08 11.63 -24.75
CA LEU A 730 -15.09 12.50 -25.36
C LEU A 730 -14.82 13.97 -25.05
N ALA A 731 -15.47 14.89 -25.78
CA ALA A 731 -15.35 16.32 -25.48
C ALA A 731 -15.92 16.66 -24.09
N THR A 732 -16.94 15.92 -23.64
CA THR A 732 -17.49 16.02 -22.29
C THR A 732 -16.50 15.60 -21.19
N ASN A 733 -15.57 14.67 -21.45
CA ASN A 733 -14.47 14.39 -20.51
C ASN A 733 -13.58 15.62 -20.33
N SER A 734 -13.19 16.24 -21.45
CA SER A 734 -12.39 17.46 -21.43
C SER A 734 -13.13 18.65 -20.80
N LEU A 735 -14.46 18.72 -20.95
CA LEU A 735 -15.30 19.74 -20.32
C LEU A 735 -15.18 19.67 -18.79
N VAL A 736 -15.47 18.50 -18.22
CA VAL A 736 -15.41 18.30 -16.76
C VAL A 736 -13.99 18.54 -16.26
N GLU A 737 -12.98 18.00 -16.94
CA GLU A 737 -11.56 18.15 -16.57
C GLU A 737 -11.16 19.62 -16.38
N GLU A 738 -11.45 20.50 -17.34
CA GLU A 738 -11.02 21.91 -17.28
C GLU A 738 -11.71 22.68 -16.14
N PHE A 739 -12.98 22.40 -15.84
CA PHE A 739 -13.66 23.03 -14.71
C PHE A 739 -13.18 22.49 -13.36
N MET A 740 -12.86 21.20 -13.26
CA MET A 740 -12.25 20.65 -12.05
C MET A 740 -10.85 21.23 -11.81
N LEU A 741 -10.04 21.40 -12.85
CA LEU A 741 -8.74 22.08 -12.76
C LEU A 741 -8.91 23.53 -12.31
N LEU A 742 -9.87 24.27 -12.88
CA LEU A 742 -10.16 25.65 -12.50
C LEU A 742 -10.61 25.77 -11.03
N ALA A 743 -11.46 24.86 -10.55
CA ALA A 743 -11.87 24.75 -9.14
C ALA A 743 -10.66 24.54 -8.24
N ASN A 744 -9.85 23.53 -8.54
CA ASN A 744 -8.66 23.18 -7.78
C ASN A 744 -7.64 24.32 -7.71
N ILE A 745 -7.38 25.03 -8.81
CA ILE A 745 -6.45 26.16 -8.84
C ILE A 745 -6.99 27.34 -8.02
N SER A 746 -8.27 27.68 -8.19
CA SER A 746 -8.90 28.79 -7.47
C SER A 746 -8.91 28.56 -5.96
N VAL A 747 -9.23 27.33 -5.53
CA VAL A 747 -9.18 26.94 -4.11
C VAL A 747 -7.75 26.96 -3.59
N ALA A 748 -6.79 26.41 -4.33
CA ALA A 748 -5.37 26.40 -3.94
C ALA A 748 -4.84 27.82 -3.66
N MET A 749 -5.18 28.78 -4.52
CA MET A 749 -4.82 30.19 -4.31
C MET A 749 -5.43 30.73 -3.02
N ARG A 750 -6.75 30.53 -2.82
CA ARG A 750 -7.48 31.06 -1.65
C ARG A 750 -6.97 30.49 -0.32
N ILE A 751 -6.78 29.16 -0.23
CA ILE A 751 -6.31 28.53 1.01
C ILE A 751 -4.86 28.90 1.33
N ASN A 752 -4.01 29.06 0.31
CA ASN A 752 -2.61 29.45 0.50
C ASN A 752 -2.46 30.93 0.87
N GLU A 753 -3.34 31.80 0.39
CA GLU A 753 -3.40 33.21 0.81
C GLU A 753 -3.70 33.33 2.31
N THR A 754 -4.68 32.55 2.80
CA THR A 754 -5.10 32.60 4.21
C THR A 754 -4.18 31.81 5.14
N PHE A 755 -3.69 30.65 4.70
CA PHE A 755 -2.88 29.71 5.49
C PHE A 755 -1.53 29.38 4.81
N PRO A 756 -0.66 30.36 4.56
CA PRO A 756 0.57 30.16 3.76
C PRO A 756 1.58 29.17 4.36
N GLN A 757 1.45 28.84 5.64
CA GLN A 757 2.33 27.90 6.34
C GLN A 757 1.77 26.47 6.40
N THR A 758 0.46 26.28 6.24
CA THR A 758 -0.20 24.98 6.46
C THR A 758 -1.20 24.59 5.37
N ALA A 759 -1.34 25.38 4.31
CA ALA A 759 -2.18 25.04 3.18
C ALA A 759 -1.82 23.66 2.61
N VAL A 760 -2.84 22.85 2.38
CA VAL A 760 -2.74 21.53 1.76
C VAL A 760 -2.70 21.73 0.24
N LEU A 761 -1.56 21.43 -0.36
CA LEU A 761 -1.29 21.66 -1.78
C LEU A 761 -0.78 20.37 -2.44
N ARG A 762 -0.76 20.36 -3.77
CA ARG A 762 -0.21 19.27 -4.59
C ARG A 762 0.68 19.85 -5.67
N ARG A 763 1.92 19.36 -5.77
CA ARG A 763 2.90 19.81 -6.77
C ARG A 763 3.34 18.66 -7.65
N HIS A 764 3.91 19.03 -8.78
CA HIS A 764 4.64 18.12 -9.66
C HIS A 764 5.95 18.83 -10.00
N VAL A 765 7.03 18.39 -9.38
CA VAL A 765 8.37 18.99 -9.56
C VAL A 765 8.84 18.72 -10.99
N ALA A 766 9.67 19.60 -11.55
CA ALA A 766 10.31 19.33 -12.83
C ALA A 766 11.18 18.08 -12.71
N PRO A 767 11.09 17.13 -13.66
CA PRO A 767 11.93 15.94 -13.62
C PRO A 767 13.40 16.32 -13.79
N PRO A 768 14.34 15.64 -13.10
CA PRO A 768 15.76 15.76 -13.40
C PRO A 768 16.01 15.44 -14.87
N LYS A 769 16.87 16.23 -15.54
CA LYS A 769 17.22 16.01 -16.96
C LYS A 769 17.76 14.60 -17.20
N THR A 770 18.51 14.07 -16.23
CA THR A 770 19.07 12.71 -16.24
C THR A 770 18.03 11.60 -16.40
N ASN A 771 16.76 11.85 -16.04
CA ASN A 771 15.70 10.87 -16.25
C ASN A 771 15.35 10.69 -17.74
N PHE A 772 15.64 11.71 -18.57
CA PHE A 772 15.36 11.73 -20.00
C PHE A 772 16.55 11.35 -20.86
N ASP A 773 17.79 11.42 -20.34
CA ASP A 773 19.01 11.13 -21.10
C ASP A 773 18.89 9.82 -21.90
N ASN A 774 18.46 8.73 -21.26
CA ASN A 774 18.28 7.43 -21.91
C ASN A 774 17.21 7.47 -23.02
N LEU A 775 16.06 8.12 -22.77
CA LEU A 775 14.99 8.22 -23.77
C LEU A 775 15.40 9.11 -24.95
N GLN A 776 16.13 10.19 -24.69
CA GLN A 776 16.69 11.07 -25.73
C GLN A 776 17.71 10.33 -26.60
N ASP A 777 18.62 9.57 -25.99
CA ASP A 777 19.60 8.75 -26.72
C ASP A 777 18.90 7.70 -27.60
N MET A 778 17.93 6.98 -27.03
CA MET A 778 17.11 6.00 -27.76
C MET A 778 16.41 6.62 -28.97
N LEU A 779 15.72 7.76 -28.79
CA LEU A 779 15.00 8.42 -29.88
C LEU A 779 15.94 8.96 -30.96
N MET A 780 17.07 9.54 -30.56
CA MET A 780 18.04 10.10 -31.48
C MET A 780 18.67 9.01 -32.34
N LYS A 781 19.16 7.93 -31.73
CA LYS A 781 19.82 6.84 -32.45
C LYS A 781 18.88 6.02 -33.33
N ARG A 782 17.64 5.78 -32.88
CA ARG A 782 16.71 4.89 -33.60
C ARG A 782 15.81 5.60 -34.59
N LYS A 783 15.40 6.84 -34.30
CA LYS A 783 14.39 7.57 -35.08
C LYS A 783 14.88 8.94 -35.54
N GLY A 784 16.08 9.39 -35.15
CA GLY A 784 16.57 10.73 -35.46
C GLY A 784 15.75 11.85 -34.82
N LEU A 785 15.05 11.55 -33.72
CA LEU A 785 14.14 12.47 -33.04
C LEU A 785 14.76 12.96 -31.73
N THR A 786 14.48 14.21 -31.36
CA THR A 786 15.00 14.83 -30.14
C THR A 786 13.88 15.33 -29.25
N LEU A 787 14.01 15.15 -27.94
CA LEU A 787 13.13 15.78 -26.94
C LEU A 787 13.81 17.00 -26.33
N ASP A 788 13.06 18.07 -26.11
CA ASP A 788 13.54 19.25 -25.39
C ASP A 788 12.99 19.21 -23.95
N VAL A 789 13.89 19.05 -22.98
CA VAL A 789 13.56 18.93 -21.55
C VAL A 789 13.93 20.20 -20.77
N SER A 790 14.03 21.34 -21.45
CA SER A 790 14.31 22.63 -20.82
C SER A 790 13.17 23.10 -19.92
N ASP A 791 11.93 22.97 -20.37
CA ASP A 791 10.71 23.22 -19.60
C ASP A 791 9.51 22.38 -20.10
N SER A 792 8.37 22.49 -19.44
CA SER A 792 7.17 21.71 -19.76
C SER A 792 6.57 22.05 -21.13
N GLY A 793 6.65 23.30 -21.58
CA GLY A 793 6.15 23.73 -22.89
C GLY A 793 7.06 23.27 -24.03
N ALA A 794 8.38 23.39 -23.85
CA ALA A 794 9.35 22.85 -24.79
C ALA A 794 9.23 21.32 -24.93
N LEU A 795 8.99 20.63 -23.80
CA LEU A 795 8.75 19.19 -23.81
C LEU A 795 7.42 18.83 -24.51
N ALA A 796 6.34 19.56 -24.26
CA ALA A 796 5.08 19.37 -24.98
C ALA A 796 5.28 19.52 -26.49
N ALA A 797 5.90 20.63 -26.92
CA ALA A 797 6.10 20.94 -28.32
C ALA A 797 7.06 19.97 -29.05
N SER A 798 8.04 19.41 -28.33
CA SER A 798 8.92 18.37 -28.90
C SER A 798 8.24 16.99 -28.95
N LEU A 799 7.45 16.63 -27.94
CA LEU A 799 6.62 15.41 -27.96
C LEU A 799 5.59 15.44 -29.09
N ASP A 800 4.97 16.58 -29.36
CA ASP A 800 4.02 16.74 -30.49
C ASP A 800 4.69 16.50 -31.86
N LYS A 801 6.00 16.74 -31.97
CA LYS A 801 6.78 16.49 -33.19
C LYS A 801 7.28 15.06 -33.33
N CYS A 802 7.25 14.25 -32.27
CA CYS A 802 7.69 12.86 -32.28
C CYS A 802 6.64 11.93 -32.93
N VAL A 803 6.43 12.08 -34.23
CA VAL A 803 5.44 11.32 -35.01
C VAL A 803 6.15 10.45 -36.05
N ASP A 804 5.72 9.21 -36.17
CA ASP A 804 6.10 8.32 -37.28
C ASP A 804 4.89 8.22 -38.24
N PRO A 805 4.98 8.75 -39.48
CA PRO A 805 3.87 8.74 -40.42
C PRO A 805 3.35 7.33 -40.77
N GLN A 806 4.21 6.32 -40.69
CA GLN A 806 3.83 4.92 -40.95
C GLN A 806 3.17 4.28 -39.74
N THR A 807 3.37 4.84 -38.54
CA THR A 807 2.92 4.25 -37.28
C THR A 807 2.38 5.32 -36.33
N PRO A 808 1.10 5.74 -36.47
CA PRO A 808 0.51 6.78 -35.61
C PRO A 808 0.59 6.48 -34.10
N ALA A 809 0.51 5.21 -33.71
CA ALA A 809 0.64 4.77 -32.31
C ALA A 809 2.02 5.04 -31.69
N PHE A 810 3.05 5.32 -32.51
CA PHE A 810 4.40 5.64 -32.04
C PHE A 810 4.41 6.89 -31.14
N ASN A 811 3.66 7.94 -31.48
CA ASN A 811 3.61 9.15 -30.65
C ASN A 811 3.08 8.84 -29.24
N THR A 812 2.03 8.04 -29.16
CA THR A 812 1.46 7.58 -27.89
C THR A 812 2.47 6.76 -27.09
N LEU A 813 3.23 5.88 -27.74
CA LEU A 813 4.30 5.11 -27.09
C LEU A 813 5.37 6.04 -26.49
N VAL A 814 5.83 7.03 -27.25
CA VAL A 814 6.82 8.01 -26.77
C VAL A 814 6.26 8.80 -25.57
N ARG A 815 4.98 9.19 -25.59
CA ARG A 815 4.33 9.84 -24.43
C ARG A 815 4.28 8.92 -23.21
N ILE A 816 3.93 7.64 -23.38
CA ILE A 816 3.95 6.65 -22.29
C ILE A 816 5.36 6.56 -21.68
N MET A 817 6.40 6.49 -22.50
CA MET A 817 7.78 6.43 -22.03
C MET A 817 8.22 7.73 -21.36
N ALA A 818 7.85 8.90 -21.91
CA ALA A 818 8.11 10.19 -21.31
C ALA A 818 7.45 10.33 -19.94
N THR A 819 6.23 9.80 -19.76
CA THR A 819 5.55 9.74 -18.45
C THR A 819 6.33 8.93 -17.42
N ARG A 820 7.04 7.87 -17.83
CA ARG A 820 7.91 7.07 -16.93
C ARG A 820 9.17 7.82 -16.49
N CYS A 821 9.62 8.79 -17.28
CA CYS A 821 10.73 9.67 -16.94
C CYS A 821 10.31 10.81 -15.99
N MET A 822 9.01 11.09 -15.87
CA MET A 822 8.47 12.10 -14.95
C MET A 822 8.60 11.69 -13.49
N THR A 823 8.73 12.69 -12.61
CA THR A 823 8.57 12.46 -11.18
C THR A 823 7.09 12.27 -10.82
N SER A 824 6.79 11.54 -9.76
CA SER A 824 5.41 11.47 -9.26
C SER A 824 4.99 12.81 -8.67
N ALA A 825 3.77 13.26 -8.95
CA ALA A 825 3.15 14.36 -8.23
C ALA A 825 2.94 13.99 -6.75
N GLU A 826 3.08 14.96 -5.86
CA GLU A 826 3.00 14.76 -4.41
C GLU A 826 2.16 15.85 -3.73
N TYR A 827 1.42 15.44 -2.72
CA TYR A 827 0.83 16.34 -1.73
C TYR A 827 1.91 16.87 -0.79
N PHE A 828 1.78 18.12 -0.39
CA PHE A 828 2.71 18.77 0.51
C PHE A 828 2.02 19.86 1.32
N CYS A 829 2.63 20.20 2.46
CA CYS A 829 2.21 21.33 3.29
C CYS A 829 2.99 22.59 2.85
N ALA A 830 2.30 23.69 2.57
CA ALA A 830 2.87 24.91 1.99
C ALA A 830 4.12 25.45 2.73
N GLY A 831 4.12 25.45 4.08
CA GLY A 831 5.26 25.93 4.87
C GLY A 831 6.46 24.97 4.91
N SER A 832 6.38 23.81 4.27
CA SER A 832 7.41 22.75 4.28
C SER A 832 8.43 22.91 3.18
N VAL A 833 8.06 23.65 2.13
CA VAL A 833 8.86 23.84 0.93
C VAL A 833 8.81 25.31 0.53
N SER A 834 9.75 25.75 -0.29
CA SER A 834 9.80 27.12 -0.76
C SER A 834 8.75 27.38 -1.85
N ARG A 835 8.24 28.62 -1.94
CA ARG A 835 7.12 28.99 -2.84
C ARG A 835 7.40 28.77 -4.33
N ASP A 836 8.65 28.90 -4.74
CA ASP A 836 9.14 28.61 -6.10
C ASP A 836 8.92 27.14 -6.51
N THR A 837 8.79 26.24 -5.54
CA THR A 837 8.55 24.81 -5.79
C THR A 837 7.08 24.40 -5.83
N PHE A 838 6.13 25.35 -5.71
CA PHE A 838 4.70 25.05 -5.71
C PHE A 838 4.16 24.67 -7.10
N ARG A 839 4.91 25.01 -8.15
CA ARG A 839 4.52 24.79 -9.54
C ARG A 839 4.15 23.33 -9.79
N HIS A 840 3.10 23.13 -10.57
CA HIS A 840 2.75 21.81 -11.09
C HIS A 840 3.23 21.70 -12.54
N TYR A 841 4.37 21.03 -12.75
CA TYR A 841 5.05 20.90 -14.04
C TYR A 841 4.12 20.43 -15.17
N GLY A 842 3.46 19.28 -14.99
CA GLY A 842 2.60 18.72 -16.04
C GLY A 842 1.31 19.51 -16.35
N LEU A 843 0.84 20.35 -15.42
CA LEU A 843 -0.38 21.15 -15.61
C LEU A 843 -0.07 22.61 -16.00
N ALA A 844 1.22 22.98 -16.01
CA ALA A 844 1.68 24.35 -16.23
C ALA A 844 0.99 25.43 -15.36
N THR A 845 0.66 25.09 -14.11
CA THR A 845 0.07 26.05 -13.14
C THR A 845 1.06 26.38 -12.01
N PRO A 846 1.12 27.63 -11.52
CA PRO A 846 2.01 28.03 -10.43
C PRO A 846 1.64 27.41 -9.08
N ILE A 847 0.37 27.05 -8.87
CA ILE A 847 -0.12 26.44 -7.62
C ILE A 847 -1.30 25.51 -7.92
N TYR A 848 -1.41 24.42 -7.16
CA TYR A 848 -2.46 23.42 -7.35
C TYR A 848 -2.78 22.68 -6.04
N THR A 849 -4.01 22.20 -5.91
CA THR A 849 -4.45 21.30 -4.84
C THR A 849 -5.53 20.35 -5.37
N HIS A 850 -6.01 19.43 -4.54
CA HIS A 850 -7.23 18.68 -4.83
C HIS A 850 -8.35 19.11 -3.88
N PHE A 851 -9.51 19.39 -4.45
CA PHE A 851 -10.71 19.85 -3.75
C PHE A 851 -11.99 19.15 -4.26
N THR A 852 -11.98 18.69 -5.51
CA THR A 852 -13.18 18.30 -6.27
C THR A 852 -13.68 16.88 -6.04
N SER A 853 -13.09 16.11 -5.11
CA SER A 853 -13.53 14.73 -4.86
C SER A 853 -13.37 14.28 -3.40
N PRO A 854 -14.03 14.96 -2.44
CA PRO A 854 -13.91 14.66 -1.02
C PRO A 854 -14.56 13.34 -0.59
N ILE A 855 -15.43 12.72 -1.39
CA ILE A 855 -15.98 11.39 -1.09
C ILE A 855 -14.87 10.33 -1.16
N ARG A 856 -13.92 10.50 -2.09
CA ARG A 856 -12.89 9.50 -2.42
C ARG A 856 -11.46 9.92 -2.11
N ARG A 857 -11.20 11.15 -1.66
CA ARG A 857 -9.86 11.63 -1.30
C ARG A 857 -9.87 12.45 -0.02
N TYR A 858 -9.05 12.07 0.94
CA TYR A 858 -8.95 12.79 2.21
C TYR A 858 -8.23 14.14 2.08
N ALA A 859 -7.35 14.30 1.09
CA ALA A 859 -6.72 15.59 0.77
C ALA A 859 -7.79 16.68 0.50
N ASP A 860 -8.83 16.32 -0.23
CA ASP A 860 -9.95 17.19 -0.57
C ASP A 860 -10.77 17.54 0.69
N VAL A 861 -11.00 16.59 1.61
CA VAL A 861 -11.64 16.87 2.91
C VAL A 861 -10.85 17.93 3.71
N LEU A 862 -9.51 17.86 3.68
CA LEU A 862 -8.66 18.86 4.33
C LEU A 862 -8.73 20.22 3.61
N ALA A 863 -8.71 20.23 2.28
CA ALA A 863 -8.88 21.45 1.50
C ALA A 863 -10.25 22.10 1.73
N HIS A 864 -11.31 21.31 1.87
CA HIS A 864 -12.67 21.76 2.24
C HIS A 864 -12.68 22.43 3.62
N ARG A 865 -12.03 21.82 4.62
CA ARG A 865 -11.91 22.41 5.98
C ARG A 865 -11.16 23.74 5.95
N GLN A 866 -10.06 23.82 5.19
CA GLN A 866 -9.31 25.06 5.02
C GLN A 866 -10.14 26.12 4.30
N LEU A 867 -10.81 25.77 3.20
CA LEU A 867 -11.64 26.70 2.44
C LEU A 867 -12.82 27.21 3.27
N ALA A 868 -13.49 26.34 4.03
CA ALA A 868 -14.57 26.71 4.96
C ALA A 868 -14.10 27.75 6.00
N ALA A 869 -12.87 27.60 6.49
CA ALA A 869 -12.27 28.57 7.40
C ALA A 869 -11.90 29.89 6.71
N THR A 870 -11.47 29.87 5.44
CA THR A 870 -11.17 31.11 4.69
C THR A 870 -12.40 31.98 4.45
N ILE A 871 -13.58 31.38 4.38
CA ILE A 871 -14.87 32.09 4.23
C ILE A 871 -15.59 32.29 5.57
N ALA A 872 -14.89 32.05 6.70
CA ALA A 872 -15.41 32.21 8.06
C ALA A 872 -16.67 31.38 8.40
N HIS A 873 -16.95 30.31 7.65
CA HIS A 873 -18.10 29.42 7.90
C HIS A 873 -17.85 28.49 9.10
N THR A 874 -16.64 27.93 9.20
CA THR A 874 -16.23 27.10 10.35
C THR A 874 -14.78 27.42 10.71
N PRO A 875 -14.43 27.64 11.99
CA PRO A 875 -13.06 27.89 12.38
C PRO A 875 -12.15 26.70 12.02
N LEU A 876 -10.90 26.98 11.64
CA LEU A 876 -9.94 25.94 11.32
C LEU A 876 -9.59 25.13 12.59
N HIS A 877 -9.59 23.81 12.47
CA HIS A 877 -9.25 22.93 13.57
C HIS A 877 -7.79 23.16 14.05
N PRO A 878 -7.49 23.18 15.37
CA PRO A 878 -6.15 23.46 15.89
C PRO A 878 -5.04 22.58 15.30
N SER A 879 -5.34 21.32 14.97
CA SER A 879 -4.36 20.40 14.37
C SER A 879 -3.86 20.89 12.99
N LEU A 880 -4.70 21.58 12.21
CA LEU A 880 -4.37 22.09 10.87
C LEU A 880 -3.60 23.42 10.89
N HIS A 881 -3.41 24.02 12.07
CA HIS A 881 -2.43 25.09 12.27
C HIS A 881 -1.00 24.56 12.49
N SER A 882 -0.84 23.25 12.77
CA SER A 882 0.46 22.64 12.99
C SER A 882 1.07 22.11 11.70
N LYS A 883 2.12 22.78 11.21
CA LYS A 883 2.91 22.33 10.04
C LYS A 883 3.30 20.85 10.13
N ALA A 884 3.87 20.45 11.27
CA ALA A 884 4.32 19.07 11.48
C ALA A 884 3.18 18.04 11.46
N HIS A 885 1.96 18.44 11.82
CA HIS A 885 0.79 17.56 11.71
C HIS A 885 0.37 17.39 10.25
N VAL A 886 0.26 18.50 9.50
CA VAL A 886 -0.13 18.46 8.08
C VAL A 886 0.91 17.68 7.27
N GLU A 887 2.21 17.91 7.47
CA GLU A 887 3.29 17.16 6.81
C GLU A 887 3.14 15.64 6.99
N ARG A 888 2.94 15.17 8.23
CA ARG A 888 2.74 13.75 8.51
C ARG A 888 1.53 13.16 7.78
N ILE A 889 0.44 13.92 7.66
CA ILE A 889 -0.73 13.46 6.92
C ILE A 889 -0.41 13.40 5.42
N MET A 890 0.26 14.41 4.86
CA MET A 890 0.63 14.41 3.44
C MET A 890 1.49 13.19 3.07
N ASP A 891 2.43 12.78 3.93
CA ASP A 891 3.23 11.56 3.73
C ASP A 891 2.37 10.30 3.62
N VAL A 892 1.36 10.17 4.50
CA VAL A 892 0.39 9.07 4.45
C VAL A 892 -0.42 9.11 3.15
N LEU A 893 -0.93 10.28 2.77
CA LEU A 893 -1.72 10.44 1.54
C LEU A 893 -0.91 10.14 0.28
N ASN A 894 0.35 10.56 0.21
CA ASN A 894 1.25 10.24 -0.89
C ASN A 894 1.49 8.73 -1.01
N ARG A 895 1.73 8.06 0.12
CA ARG A 895 1.90 6.60 0.16
C ARG A 895 0.63 5.88 -0.27
N ARG A 896 -0.53 6.22 0.31
CA ARG A 896 -1.82 5.59 -0.01
C ARG A 896 -2.23 5.82 -1.47
N HIS A 897 -2.03 7.02 -1.99
CA HIS A 897 -2.31 7.33 -3.40
C HIS A 897 -1.47 6.48 -4.36
N ARG A 898 -0.16 6.36 -4.11
CA ARG A 898 0.74 5.53 -4.93
C ARG A 898 0.31 4.06 -4.90
N MET A 899 0.03 3.54 -3.71
CA MET A 899 -0.43 2.17 -3.53
C MET A 899 -1.77 1.90 -4.22
N ALA A 900 -2.74 2.81 -4.12
CA ALA A 900 -4.02 2.70 -4.81
C ALA A 900 -3.87 2.63 -6.33
N GLN A 901 -2.99 3.45 -6.92
CA GLN A 901 -2.71 3.41 -8.35
C GLN A 901 -2.03 2.09 -8.78
N MET A 902 -1.10 1.57 -7.97
CA MET A 902 -0.45 0.29 -8.24
C MET A 902 -1.45 -0.87 -8.15
N ALA A 903 -2.34 -0.85 -7.15
CA ALA A 903 -3.42 -1.82 -6.99
C ALA A 903 -4.39 -1.80 -8.19
N GLY A 904 -4.83 -0.62 -8.63
CA GLY A 904 -5.69 -0.49 -9.80
C GLY A 904 -5.05 -1.06 -11.07
N ARG A 905 -3.77 -0.74 -11.33
CA ARG A 905 -3.03 -1.28 -12.48
C ARG A 905 -2.87 -2.80 -12.42
N ALA A 906 -2.46 -3.34 -11.28
CA ALA A 906 -2.33 -4.78 -11.08
C ALA A 906 -3.68 -5.51 -11.24
N SER A 907 -4.79 -4.85 -10.89
CA SER A 907 -6.13 -5.41 -11.05
C SER A 907 -6.49 -5.51 -12.52
N VAL A 908 -6.27 -4.44 -13.29
CA VAL A 908 -6.48 -4.46 -14.75
C VAL A 908 -5.61 -5.54 -15.39
N GLU A 909 -4.32 -5.63 -15.05
CA GLU A 909 -3.41 -6.65 -15.57
C GLU A 909 -3.92 -8.09 -15.31
N PHE A 910 -4.41 -8.35 -14.09
CA PHE A 910 -4.99 -9.65 -13.73
C PHE A 910 -6.20 -10.01 -14.61
N TYR A 911 -7.14 -9.07 -14.78
CA TYR A 911 -8.33 -9.29 -15.59
C TYR A 911 -8.05 -9.41 -17.09
N VAL A 912 -7.07 -8.67 -17.61
CA VAL A 912 -6.56 -8.86 -18.99
C VAL A 912 -6.01 -10.27 -19.15
N GLY A 913 -5.23 -10.77 -18.18
CA GLY A 913 -4.72 -12.14 -18.18
C GLY A 913 -5.83 -13.19 -18.21
N LEU A 914 -6.92 -12.97 -17.47
CA LEU A 914 -8.08 -13.85 -17.47
C LEU A 914 -8.82 -13.86 -18.82
N ALA A 915 -9.06 -12.68 -19.40
CA ALA A 915 -9.68 -12.54 -20.73
C ALA A 915 -8.85 -13.22 -21.83
N LEU A 916 -7.51 -13.08 -21.76
CA LEU A 916 -6.59 -13.74 -22.69
C LEU A 916 -6.65 -15.27 -22.59
N ARG A 917 -6.79 -15.81 -21.38
CA ARG A 917 -6.93 -17.25 -21.15
C ARG A 917 -8.21 -17.77 -21.79
N GLU A 918 -9.34 -17.11 -21.56
CA GLU A 918 -10.64 -17.49 -22.15
C GLU A 918 -10.60 -17.45 -23.68
N ARG A 919 -10.04 -16.39 -24.27
CA ARG A 919 -9.86 -16.28 -25.71
C ARG A 919 -8.93 -17.37 -26.27
N GLY A 920 -7.83 -17.67 -25.56
CA GLY A 920 -6.91 -18.74 -25.92
C GLY A 920 -7.56 -20.13 -25.90
N GLU A 921 -8.37 -20.42 -24.89
CA GLU A 921 -9.14 -21.67 -24.78
C GLU A 921 -10.19 -21.80 -25.90
N GLY A 922 -10.86 -20.69 -26.24
CA GLY A 922 -11.79 -20.63 -27.37
C GLY A 922 -11.10 -20.94 -28.71
N LEU A 923 -9.93 -20.34 -28.95
CA LEU A 923 -9.13 -20.59 -30.15
C LEU A 923 -8.62 -22.04 -30.23
N ALA A 924 -8.21 -22.62 -29.11
CA ALA A 924 -7.78 -24.02 -29.04
C ALA A 924 -8.92 -24.98 -29.42
N LYS A 925 -10.16 -24.72 -28.97
CA LYS A 925 -11.36 -25.48 -29.36
C LYS A 925 -11.69 -25.35 -30.84
N ALA A 926 -11.33 -24.22 -31.47
CA ALA A 926 -11.50 -23.97 -32.90
C ALA A 926 -10.34 -24.52 -33.78
N GLY A 927 -9.39 -25.27 -33.21
CA GLY A 927 -8.27 -25.86 -33.93
C GLY A 927 -7.02 -24.98 -34.07
N ASN A 928 -7.02 -23.76 -33.51
CA ASN A 928 -5.87 -22.87 -33.48
C ASN A 928 -5.10 -23.04 -32.16
N ILE A 929 -4.11 -23.93 -32.16
CA ILE A 929 -3.29 -24.27 -31.00
C ILE A 929 -2.13 -23.26 -30.89
N GLY A 930 -2.35 -22.13 -30.24
CA GLY A 930 -1.27 -21.13 -30.11
C GLY A 930 -1.49 -19.94 -29.18
N GLY A 931 -2.66 -19.72 -28.59
CA GLY A 931 -2.91 -18.50 -27.81
C GLY A 931 -3.23 -17.28 -28.69
N VAL A 932 -3.21 -16.08 -28.11
CA VAL A 932 -3.66 -14.85 -28.78
C VAL A 932 -2.47 -14.14 -29.42
N VAL A 933 -2.56 -13.78 -30.71
CA VAL A 933 -1.51 -13.03 -31.40
C VAL A 933 -1.92 -11.57 -31.51
N GLU A 934 -1.10 -10.67 -30.99
CA GLU A 934 -1.33 -9.23 -31.03
C GLU A 934 -0.08 -8.49 -31.50
N GLU A 935 -0.28 -7.26 -31.97
CA GLU A 935 0.80 -6.35 -32.32
C GLU A 935 1.38 -5.69 -31.06
N ALA A 936 2.71 -5.56 -31.02
CA ALA A 936 3.43 -4.96 -29.91
C ALA A 936 4.61 -4.11 -30.39
N PHE A 937 5.08 -3.24 -29.51
CA PHE A 937 6.29 -2.44 -29.73
C PHE A 937 7.41 -2.92 -28.83
N VAL A 938 8.63 -2.99 -29.37
CA VAL A 938 9.83 -3.24 -28.57
C VAL A 938 10.14 -1.98 -27.75
N ILE A 939 10.14 -2.11 -26.42
CA ILE A 939 10.42 -1.02 -25.47
C ILE A 939 11.74 -1.18 -24.73
N ARG A 940 12.33 -2.40 -24.75
CA ARG A 940 13.66 -2.70 -24.21
C ARG A 940 14.30 -3.86 -24.96
N THR A 941 15.63 -3.87 -25.02
CA THR A 941 16.45 -4.91 -25.61
C THR A 941 17.44 -5.43 -24.58
N PHE A 942 17.60 -6.75 -24.48
CA PHE A 942 18.53 -7.44 -23.57
C PHE A 942 19.38 -8.44 -24.35
N ARG A 943 20.48 -8.91 -23.75
CA ARG A 943 21.34 -9.98 -24.34
C ARG A 943 20.61 -11.30 -24.56
N ASN A 944 19.55 -11.56 -23.80
CA ASN A 944 18.79 -12.81 -23.80
C ASN A 944 17.27 -12.59 -23.94
N GLY A 945 16.82 -11.42 -24.40
CA GLY A 945 15.39 -11.16 -24.53
C GLY A 945 15.00 -9.76 -25.02
N LEU A 946 13.69 -9.54 -25.14
CA LEU A 946 13.07 -8.27 -25.52
C LEU A 946 11.96 -7.91 -24.53
N GLY A 947 11.93 -6.66 -24.08
CA GLY A 947 10.75 -6.08 -23.43
C GLY A 947 9.81 -5.51 -24.48
N VAL A 948 8.54 -5.90 -24.44
CA VAL A 948 7.51 -5.51 -25.41
C VAL A 948 6.29 -4.89 -24.74
N PHE A 949 5.61 -4.00 -25.46
CA PHE A 949 4.35 -3.37 -25.04
C PHE A 949 3.24 -3.65 -26.05
N VAL A 950 2.18 -4.33 -25.61
CA VAL A 950 1.01 -4.68 -26.41
C VAL A 950 -0.02 -3.56 -26.27
N PHE A 951 -0.15 -2.73 -27.31
CA PHE A 951 -0.91 -1.48 -27.25
C PHE A 951 -2.41 -1.70 -26.97
N GLU A 952 -3.05 -2.63 -27.68
CA GLU A 952 -4.49 -2.91 -27.56
C GLU A 952 -4.88 -3.41 -26.17
N LEU A 953 -3.97 -4.09 -25.48
CA LEU A 953 -4.22 -4.69 -24.16
C LEU A 953 -3.61 -3.90 -23.00
N GLY A 954 -2.83 -2.84 -23.29
CA GLY A 954 -2.09 -2.09 -22.29
C GLY A 954 -1.12 -2.95 -21.47
N LEU A 955 -0.59 -4.02 -22.06
CA LEU A 955 0.17 -5.06 -21.35
C LEU A 955 1.66 -4.99 -21.69
N GLU A 956 2.50 -4.94 -20.66
CA GLU A 956 3.96 -5.11 -20.81
C GLU A 956 4.32 -6.59 -20.63
N GLY A 957 5.29 -7.07 -21.41
CA GLY A 957 5.77 -8.43 -21.28
C GLY A 957 7.22 -8.58 -21.70
N LEU A 958 7.78 -9.73 -21.35
CA LEU A 958 9.15 -10.10 -21.66
C LEU A 958 9.14 -11.32 -22.57
N VAL A 959 9.82 -11.20 -23.71
CA VAL A 959 10.13 -12.30 -24.61
C VAL A 959 11.55 -12.75 -24.31
N MET A 960 11.72 -14.00 -23.88
CA MET A 960 13.03 -14.59 -23.57
C MET A 960 13.50 -15.50 -24.69
N PHE A 961 14.80 -15.49 -24.97
CA PHE A 961 15.47 -16.41 -25.90
C PHE A 961 16.26 -17.45 -25.10
N LYS A 962 16.31 -18.72 -25.56
CA LYS A 962 17.06 -19.79 -24.87
C LYS A 962 18.56 -19.69 -25.11
N GLN A 963 18.98 -19.04 -26.19
CA GLN A 963 20.37 -18.81 -26.52
C GLN A 963 20.71 -17.32 -26.44
N ASP A 964 21.98 -17.03 -26.15
CA ASP A 964 22.51 -15.67 -26.25
C ASP A 964 22.42 -15.20 -27.70
N VAL A 965 21.90 -14.00 -27.87
CA VAL A 965 21.72 -13.36 -29.18
C VAL A 965 22.74 -12.24 -29.33
N GLN A 966 23.10 -11.90 -30.57
CA GLN A 966 24.02 -10.79 -30.80
C GLN A 966 23.30 -9.49 -30.41
N PHE A 967 23.77 -8.88 -29.32
CA PHE A 967 23.20 -7.69 -28.74
C PHE A 967 24.16 -6.51 -28.91
N ASP A 968 23.65 -5.44 -29.48
CA ASP A 968 24.35 -4.16 -29.59
C ASP A 968 23.66 -3.18 -28.62
N ALA A 969 24.35 -2.94 -27.50
CA ALA A 969 23.90 -2.04 -26.45
C ALA A 969 23.93 -0.56 -26.89
N GLU A 970 24.82 -0.19 -27.82
CA GLU A 970 24.95 1.19 -28.27
C GLU A 970 23.81 1.58 -29.21
N ASN A 971 23.38 0.67 -30.08
CA ASN A 971 22.31 0.89 -31.06
C ASN A 971 20.94 0.34 -30.66
N TYR A 972 20.82 -0.26 -29.47
CA TYR A 972 19.60 -0.89 -28.94
C TYR A 972 18.99 -1.92 -29.91
N THR A 973 19.83 -2.83 -30.39
CA THR A 973 19.44 -3.86 -31.37
C THR A 973 19.81 -5.25 -30.91
N VAL A 974 18.96 -6.20 -31.29
CA VAL A 974 19.19 -7.63 -31.12
C VAL A 974 19.10 -8.28 -32.49
N THR A 975 20.11 -9.06 -32.86
CA THR A 975 20.12 -9.84 -34.09
C THR A 975 19.75 -11.29 -33.81
N LEU A 976 18.69 -11.76 -34.46
CA LEU A 976 18.10 -13.09 -34.30
C LEU A 976 18.37 -13.95 -35.55
N PRO A 977 18.72 -15.23 -35.39
CA PRO A 977 18.85 -16.14 -36.53
C PRO A 977 17.46 -16.51 -37.09
N SER A 978 17.25 -16.39 -38.41
CA SER A 978 15.98 -16.71 -39.06
C SER A 978 15.97 -18.13 -39.65
N PRO A 979 15.08 -19.04 -39.18
CA PRO A 979 15.03 -20.43 -39.67
C PRO A 979 14.52 -20.55 -41.12
N THR A 980 13.74 -19.58 -41.61
CA THR A 980 13.00 -19.67 -42.87
C THR A 980 13.69 -19.00 -44.06
N ALA A 981 14.78 -18.24 -43.85
CA ALA A 981 15.44 -17.47 -44.90
C ALA A 981 16.97 -17.66 -45.01
N GLY A 982 17.61 -18.46 -44.14
CA GLY A 982 19.07 -18.60 -44.13
C GLY A 982 19.83 -17.29 -43.84
N GLY A 983 19.18 -16.32 -43.20
CA GLY A 983 19.71 -15.00 -42.89
C GLY A 983 19.45 -14.58 -41.44
N GLU A 984 20.08 -13.48 -41.04
CA GLU A 984 19.91 -12.85 -39.73
C GLU A 984 18.86 -11.72 -39.82
N VAL A 985 18.05 -11.56 -38.76
CA VAL A 985 17.05 -10.50 -38.66
C VAL A 985 17.37 -9.65 -37.45
N THR A 986 17.62 -8.36 -37.67
CA THR A 986 17.82 -7.40 -36.58
C THR A 986 16.48 -6.82 -36.15
N VAL A 987 16.19 -6.93 -34.86
CA VAL A 987 15.05 -6.28 -34.19
C VAL A 987 15.59 -5.15 -33.33
N ALA A 988 15.02 -3.96 -33.49
CA ALA A 988 15.43 -2.78 -32.76
C ALA A 988 14.38 -2.29 -31.77
N LEU A 989 14.81 -1.45 -30.85
CA LEU A 989 13.92 -0.61 -30.05
C LEU A 989 12.98 0.23 -30.94
N PHE A 990 11.71 0.32 -30.54
CA PHE A 990 10.58 0.94 -31.24
C PHE A 990 10.05 0.20 -32.47
N ASP A 991 10.63 -0.94 -32.84
CA ASP A 991 10.09 -1.74 -33.94
C ASP A 991 8.76 -2.37 -33.55
N LYS A 992 7.88 -2.46 -34.55
CA LYS A 992 6.61 -3.16 -34.44
C LYS A 992 6.84 -4.65 -34.66
N VAL A 993 6.40 -5.45 -33.72
CA VAL A 993 6.53 -6.91 -33.72
C VAL A 993 5.16 -7.56 -33.52
N LYS A 994 5.04 -8.85 -33.85
CA LYS A 994 3.87 -9.66 -33.48
C LYS A 994 4.27 -10.63 -32.39
N VAL A 995 3.51 -10.61 -31.30
CA VAL A 995 3.75 -11.49 -30.16
C VAL A 995 2.56 -12.40 -29.92
N ARG A 996 2.87 -13.63 -29.56
CA ARG A 996 1.92 -14.63 -29.12
C ARG A 996 1.87 -14.59 -27.61
N ILE A 997 0.70 -14.32 -27.08
CA ILE A 997 0.42 -14.15 -25.66
C ILE A 997 -0.35 -15.37 -25.17
N GLY A 998 0.20 -16.01 -24.15
CA GLY A 998 -0.43 -17.13 -23.46
C GLY A 998 -0.21 -17.06 -21.95
N VAL A 999 -0.90 -17.90 -21.21
CA VAL A 999 -0.68 -18.07 -19.77
C VAL A 999 -0.01 -19.42 -19.56
N GLU A 1000 1.19 -19.42 -19.01
CA GLU A 1000 1.92 -20.62 -18.60
C GLU A 1000 1.79 -20.78 -17.09
N LYS A 1001 1.42 -21.98 -16.62
CA LYS A 1001 1.42 -22.29 -15.19
C LYS A 1001 2.78 -22.83 -14.80
N ASP A 1002 3.37 -22.23 -13.78
CA ASP A 1002 4.54 -22.80 -13.15
C ASP A 1002 4.16 -24.15 -12.50
N LYS A 1003 4.95 -25.19 -12.79
CA LYS A 1003 4.63 -26.56 -12.38
C LYS A 1003 4.68 -26.74 -10.86
N ASN A 1004 5.54 -26.00 -10.18
CA ASN A 1004 5.82 -26.19 -8.76
C ASN A 1004 4.93 -25.34 -7.87
N THR A 1005 4.66 -24.09 -8.28
CA THR A 1005 3.87 -23.12 -7.51
C THR A 1005 2.41 -23.03 -7.98
N GLN A 1006 2.08 -23.62 -9.14
CA GLN A 1006 0.79 -23.50 -9.84
C GLN A 1006 0.43 -22.04 -10.21
N ARG A 1007 1.40 -21.13 -10.14
CA ARG A 1007 1.26 -19.72 -10.47
C ARG A 1007 1.09 -19.55 -11.98
N GLY A 1008 0.03 -18.88 -12.41
CA GLY A 1008 -0.12 -18.42 -13.79
C GLY A 1008 0.82 -17.24 -14.08
N ARG A 1009 1.58 -17.31 -15.17
CA ARG A 1009 2.43 -16.23 -15.68
C ARG A 1009 2.07 -15.96 -17.13
N VAL A 1010 1.92 -14.67 -17.47
CA VAL A 1010 1.84 -14.27 -18.88
C VAL A 1010 3.18 -14.57 -19.54
N LYS A 1011 3.14 -15.42 -20.56
CA LYS A 1011 4.27 -15.74 -21.43
C LYS A 1011 4.03 -15.09 -22.78
N MET A 1012 5.04 -14.37 -23.26
CA MET A 1012 5.05 -13.84 -24.62
C MET A 1012 6.15 -14.51 -25.44
N THR A 1013 5.82 -14.94 -26.65
CA THR A 1013 6.81 -15.39 -27.64
C THR A 1013 6.71 -14.54 -28.89
N LEU A 1014 7.84 -14.27 -29.54
CA LEU A 1014 7.87 -13.53 -30.80
C LEU A 1014 7.33 -14.45 -31.91
N VAL A 1015 6.47 -13.91 -32.77
CA VAL A 1015 5.92 -14.60 -33.96
C VAL A 1015 6.49 -14.01 -35.24
N SER A 1016 6.63 -12.69 -35.27
CA SER A 1016 7.15 -11.93 -36.40
C SER A 1016 8.00 -10.79 -35.86
N PRO A 1017 9.20 -10.53 -36.42
CA PRO A 1017 9.69 -11.03 -37.71
C PRO A 1017 10.29 -12.45 -37.72
N VAL A 1018 10.57 -13.04 -36.54
CA VAL A 1018 11.07 -14.43 -36.39
C VAL A 1018 10.26 -15.13 -35.28
N ASP A 1019 9.88 -16.40 -35.46
CA ASP A 1019 9.22 -17.17 -34.40
C ASP A 1019 10.27 -17.63 -33.36
N SER A 1020 10.19 -17.09 -32.14
CA SER A 1020 11.16 -17.36 -31.07
C SER A 1020 10.85 -18.61 -30.25
N SER A 1021 9.82 -19.39 -30.58
CA SER A 1021 9.43 -20.56 -29.78
C SER A 1021 10.52 -21.65 -29.75
N GLY A 1022 11.34 -21.71 -30.81
CA GLY A 1022 12.49 -22.60 -30.95
C GLY A 1022 13.84 -22.00 -30.55
N LEU A 1023 13.92 -20.69 -30.30
CA LEU A 1023 15.15 -19.93 -30.04
C LEU A 1023 15.50 -19.86 -28.55
#